data_AF-A0A3R7PJW2-F1
#
_entry.id   AF-A0A3R7PJW2-F1
#
_cell.length_a   1.000
_cell.length_b   1.000
_cell.length_c   1.000
_cell.angle_alpha   90.00
_cell.angle_beta   90.00
_cell.angle_gamma   90.00
#
_symmetry.space_group_name_H-M   'P 1'
#
loop_
_entity.id
_entity.type
_entity.pdbx_description
1 polymer ?
#
loop_
_entity_poly.entity_id
_entity_poly.type
_entity_poly.pdbx_seq_one_letter_code
_entity_poly.pdbx_strand_id
1 'polypeptide(L)'
;MNALGIPPAQMCLVVFCILVMPGLVPAATYEQDFNSYPNGTTDLRDGTVIVGSSASVQNGRLQLTRDRGISGFASFSIPALEGSSLGFRASFDIELNDSINFNPPADGFSFNYGNAPMGDRGAAEEGMRTRPAVTENLSFEVDTWMNGDPEQGVNISGLSNGLDVGQLAFTNGIILNDGQRVTGAIEVEWDPASGASFRTTGLQTNAEFSAIDTVEFTGDDSFTFIISARVGGANQDLFIDNLIIDTGAPGDRDNDGLSDSYEIANGLDPDDDGTIGETSPGAKDGPHGSLGDPDGDGLSNSRERDLRTNPQDEDTDGDGLIDSAEDNTGIFLSPSRTGTNPLNPDSDGDGLLDAIENPNVPFINHQQPGTDPNNPDTDGDSMGDRVEIAGDRNPTVYTAPPTSYYQDFDSYPNGTTDLGDGTVMAGAAASVENGQLRLTVDDQRLGRSSFSIPALGGSSGGWTANFDVTIADGPLQDVPADGFSLNYGNAPLGILGSGEEGMQNEDRVTENLSFEVDTWRNFDTEQGLSISGKTRGAEAGNFAFVNGPILRDGATVSGAISVTWDPVDGATFVTTGFDTNAELIDIRTGSFTPDDSYSFVISARVGDATQTLLIDNIEISSTMSAERQFSIRSLGRNLELSFESQEGKVYDILASSDPVNEGDPASWRVWQANITATAPVNVEIFPRPAEETLFMVIVERDAPPLFLEDFESGPNGWTAGSNNANQETVWQLGLPAAGTGPSTGADRSTRAFTTNLGNYGDNADIFLRSPAIDLTRRNFTRATFMMDHYRDADGLGDLFGIRVLRARDGSILANIDPDPSVFDADWVPLSEDLSRVALGEEIILEFWFTSDASGDSFSGWSIDNVAIDAR
;
A
#
# COMPACT_ATOMS: atom_id res chain seq x y z
N MET A 1 -27.53 -63.10 59.80
CA MET A 1 -28.82 -62.63 59.24
C MET A 1 -28.74 -61.11 59.18
N ASN A 2 -29.03 -60.42 58.08
CA ASN A 2 -29.77 -60.86 56.91
C ASN A 2 -29.58 -59.95 55.69
N ALA A 3 -29.85 -60.60 54.55
CA ALA A 3 -30.59 -60.09 53.40
C ALA A 3 -30.04 -58.83 52.71
N LEU A 4 -29.25 -59.06 51.66
CA LEU A 4 -29.69 -58.85 50.27
C LEU A 4 -28.48 -59.17 49.38
N GLY A 5 -28.43 -60.41 48.88
CA GLY A 5 -27.33 -60.85 48.02
C GLY A 5 -27.41 -60.22 46.62
N ILE A 6 -26.23 -59.91 46.05
CA ILE A 6 -25.83 -59.95 44.63
C ILE A 6 -24.27 -60.06 44.61
N PRO A 7 -23.66 -60.92 43.76
CA PRO A 7 -22.20 -61.20 43.71
C PRO A 7 -21.45 -60.25 42.71
N PRO A 8 -20.11 -60.35 42.54
CA PRO A 8 -19.21 -59.21 42.31
C PRO A 8 -19.14 -58.74 40.84
N ALA A 9 -18.92 -57.44 40.64
CA ALA A 9 -18.44 -56.88 39.38
C ALA A 9 -17.11 -56.16 39.63
N GLN A 10 -16.15 -56.40 38.73
CA GLN A 10 -14.73 -56.02 38.81
C GLN A 10 -14.50 -54.55 39.20
N MET A 11 -13.68 -54.33 40.24
CA MET A 11 -13.10 -53.03 40.55
C MET A 11 -11.85 -52.80 39.69
N CYS A 12 -11.87 -51.70 38.93
CA CYS A 12 -10.71 -51.13 38.26
C CYS A 12 -9.88 -50.31 39.27
N LEU A 13 -8.57 -50.28 39.02
CA LEU A 13 -7.53 -49.70 39.87
C LEU A 13 -7.65 -48.16 39.89
N VAL A 14 -7.72 -47.56 41.09
CA VAL A 14 -7.42 -46.13 41.28
C VAL A 14 -6.12 -46.07 42.06
N VAL A 15 -5.07 -45.60 41.37
CA VAL A 15 -3.76 -45.31 41.94
C VAL A 15 -3.87 -44.07 42.83
N PHE A 16 -3.41 -44.19 44.08
CA PHE A 16 -3.14 -43.06 44.96
C PHE A 16 -1.80 -42.45 44.55
N CYS A 17 -1.79 -41.20 44.07
CA CYS A 17 -0.59 -40.40 43.92
C CYS A 17 -0.36 -39.62 45.21
N ILE A 18 0.84 -39.75 45.78
CA ILE A 18 1.34 -38.89 46.84
C ILE A 18 1.81 -37.61 46.15
N LEU A 19 1.19 -36.47 46.47
CA LEU A 19 1.67 -35.15 46.06
C LEU A 19 2.96 -34.88 46.86
N VAL A 20 4.10 -35.08 46.23
CA VAL A 20 5.37 -34.51 46.69
C VAL A 20 5.35 -33.07 46.19
N MET A 21 5.26 -32.09 47.08
CA MET A 21 5.60 -30.72 46.70
C MET A 21 7.06 -30.75 46.21
N PRO A 22 7.39 -30.19 45.03
CA PRO A 22 8.79 -29.96 44.71
C PRO A 22 9.34 -29.07 45.82
N GLY A 23 10.34 -29.56 46.54
CA GLY A 23 11.16 -28.66 47.34
C GLY A 23 11.81 -27.66 46.39
N LEU A 24 12.06 -26.43 46.88
CA LEU A 24 12.91 -25.47 46.18
C LEU A 24 14.14 -26.21 45.65
N VAL A 25 14.23 -26.32 44.34
CA VAL A 25 15.41 -26.80 43.66
C VAL A 25 16.43 -25.67 43.80
N PRO A 26 17.63 -25.92 44.37
CA PRO A 26 18.59 -24.84 44.58
C PRO A 26 19.13 -24.33 43.24
N ALA A 27 19.18 -23.00 43.10
CA ALA A 27 19.95 -22.29 42.08
C ALA A 27 21.34 -22.91 41.88
N ALA A 28 21.75 -23.08 40.63
CA ALA A 28 23.07 -23.55 40.24
C ALA A 28 23.91 -22.40 39.69
N THR A 29 25.20 -22.42 39.97
CA THR A 29 26.16 -21.41 39.51
C THR A 29 27.26 -22.10 38.70
N TYR A 30 27.56 -21.58 37.50
CA TYR A 30 28.74 -21.91 36.72
C TYR A 30 29.66 -20.70 36.63
N GLU A 31 30.93 -20.88 37.00
CA GLU A 31 31.94 -19.81 36.96
C GLU A 31 33.19 -20.26 36.22
N GLN A 32 33.73 -19.39 35.36
CA GLN A 32 35.02 -19.60 34.74
C GLN A 32 35.78 -18.30 34.44
N ASP A 33 36.95 -18.17 35.05
CA ASP A 33 37.89 -17.06 34.85
C ASP A 33 39.10 -17.45 33.97
N PHE A 34 39.18 -18.71 33.54
CA PHE A 34 40.20 -19.34 32.70
C PHE A 34 41.68 -19.18 33.16
N ASN A 35 41.96 -18.44 34.23
CA ASN A 35 43.29 -18.06 34.71
C ASN A 35 44.15 -19.25 35.15
N SER A 36 43.50 -20.33 35.56
CA SER A 36 44.17 -21.55 36.06
C SER A 36 44.66 -22.47 34.94
N TYR A 37 44.33 -22.19 33.68
CA TYR A 37 44.63 -23.05 32.53
C TYR A 37 45.78 -22.51 31.67
N PRO A 38 46.72 -23.38 31.23
CA PRO A 38 47.79 -22.97 30.33
C PRO A 38 47.28 -22.67 28.91
N ASN A 39 48.04 -21.86 28.16
CA ASN A 39 47.74 -21.57 26.75
C ASN A 39 47.61 -22.86 25.92
N GLY A 40 46.59 -22.92 25.08
CA GLY A 40 46.27 -24.08 24.23
C GLY A 40 45.36 -25.12 24.89
N THR A 41 44.84 -24.87 26.09
CA THR A 41 43.85 -25.76 26.73
C THR A 41 42.55 -25.77 25.92
N THR A 42 42.06 -26.97 25.59
CA THR A 42 40.79 -27.23 24.87
C THR A 42 39.85 -28.15 25.65
N ASP A 43 40.21 -28.54 26.88
CA ASP A 43 39.41 -29.41 27.76
C ASP A 43 39.65 -28.95 29.20
N LEU A 44 38.62 -28.35 29.81
CA LEU A 44 38.67 -27.80 31.17
C LEU A 44 38.42 -28.87 32.25
N ARG A 45 37.97 -30.08 31.85
CA ARG A 45 37.61 -31.21 32.71
C ARG A 45 36.47 -30.98 33.71
N ASP A 46 35.62 -30.00 33.44
CA ASP A 46 34.43 -29.65 34.20
C ASP A 46 33.12 -30.08 33.51
N GLY A 47 33.22 -30.73 32.35
CA GLY A 47 32.08 -31.17 31.54
C GLY A 47 31.76 -30.22 30.37
N THR A 48 32.36 -29.04 30.33
CA THR A 48 32.29 -28.14 29.18
C THR A 48 32.99 -28.72 27.95
N VAL A 49 32.61 -28.24 26.78
CA VAL A 49 33.19 -28.66 25.50
C VAL A 49 33.64 -27.43 24.72
N ILE A 50 34.93 -27.38 24.39
CA ILE A 50 35.51 -26.38 23.50
C ILE A 50 35.68 -27.01 22.11
N VAL A 51 35.07 -26.41 21.08
CA VAL A 51 35.12 -26.90 19.70
C VAL A 51 35.62 -25.79 18.78
N GLY A 52 36.45 -26.14 17.80
CA GLY A 52 36.95 -25.19 16.79
C GLY A 52 38.47 -25.20 16.70
N SER A 53 39.03 -24.91 15.53
CA SER A 53 40.49 -24.92 15.32
C SER A 53 41.23 -23.74 15.96
N SER A 54 40.51 -22.63 16.18
CA SER A 54 40.97 -21.43 16.90
C SER A 54 40.69 -21.49 18.40
N ALA A 55 39.73 -22.33 18.82
CA ALA A 55 39.17 -22.31 20.15
C ALA A 55 40.13 -22.90 21.19
N SER A 56 40.64 -22.08 22.12
CA SER A 56 41.47 -22.54 23.24
C SER A 56 41.67 -21.44 24.28
N VAL A 57 42.03 -21.81 25.50
CA VAL A 57 42.48 -20.83 26.49
C VAL A 57 43.80 -20.21 26.02
N GLN A 58 43.88 -18.88 26.04
CA GLN A 58 45.06 -18.09 25.71
C GLN A 58 45.21 -16.93 26.69
N ASN A 59 46.34 -16.87 27.36
CA ASN A 59 46.70 -15.82 28.32
C ASN A 59 45.66 -15.63 29.43
N GLY A 60 45.11 -16.73 29.94
CA GLY A 60 44.10 -16.71 31.01
C GLY A 60 42.68 -16.37 30.54
N ARG A 61 42.41 -16.32 29.23
CA ARG A 61 41.07 -16.04 28.67
C ARG A 61 40.70 -17.11 27.64
N LEU A 62 39.42 -17.36 27.41
CA LEU A 62 38.98 -18.25 26.33
C LEU A 62 39.01 -17.48 25.00
N GLN A 63 39.83 -17.92 24.04
CA GLN A 63 39.79 -17.41 22.67
C GLN A 63 38.91 -18.33 21.82
N LEU A 64 37.87 -17.80 21.17
CA LEU A 64 37.02 -18.56 20.24
C LEU A 64 37.40 -18.32 18.78
N THR A 65 37.62 -17.08 18.39
CA THR A 65 38.03 -16.71 17.03
C THR A 65 39.44 -16.12 17.04
N ARG A 66 40.10 -16.15 15.88
CA ARG A 66 41.42 -15.57 15.72
C ARG A 66 41.47 -14.73 14.46
N ASP A 67 41.90 -13.50 14.60
CA ASP A 67 42.18 -12.63 13.46
C ASP A 67 43.23 -13.29 12.54
N ARG A 68 42.94 -13.31 11.24
CA ARG A 68 43.73 -14.00 10.19
C ARG A 68 43.83 -15.52 10.39
N GLY A 69 42.84 -16.10 11.08
CA GLY A 69 42.71 -17.53 11.34
C GLY A 69 42.31 -18.36 10.12
N ILE A 70 42.15 -19.66 10.34
CA ILE A 70 41.59 -20.58 9.33
C ILE A 70 40.07 -20.55 9.46
N SER A 71 39.38 -20.37 8.35
CA SER A 71 37.91 -20.34 8.27
C SER A 71 37.26 -21.58 8.92
N GLY A 72 36.24 -21.34 9.75
CA GLY A 72 35.45 -22.36 10.45
C GLY A 72 34.65 -21.79 11.62
N PHE A 73 33.83 -22.61 12.27
CA PHE A 73 33.10 -22.24 13.48
C PHE A 73 33.78 -22.76 14.75
N ALA A 74 33.64 -22.00 15.82
CA ALA A 74 34.11 -22.31 17.16
C ALA A 74 32.98 -22.13 18.18
N SER A 75 33.00 -22.92 19.25
CA SER A 75 32.04 -22.79 20.33
C SER A 75 32.59 -23.24 21.68
N PHE A 76 31.96 -22.74 22.73
CA PHE A 76 32.11 -23.20 24.09
C PHE A 76 30.73 -23.56 24.65
N SER A 77 30.53 -24.84 24.92
CA SER A 77 29.27 -25.36 25.46
C SER A 77 29.41 -25.70 26.93
N ILE A 78 28.43 -25.27 27.72
CA ILE A 78 28.28 -25.53 29.14
C ILE A 78 27.10 -26.48 29.32
N PRO A 79 27.24 -27.57 30.11
CA PRO A 79 26.16 -28.50 30.36
C PRO A 79 24.94 -27.83 30.99
N ALA A 80 23.82 -28.53 30.93
CA ALA A 80 22.59 -28.17 31.62
C ALA A 80 22.81 -27.81 33.10
N LEU A 81 22.24 -26.68 33.50
CA LEU A 81 22.26 -26.17 34.86
C LEU A 81 20.86 -26.29 35.46
N GLU A 82 20.79 -26.90 36.64
CA GLU A 82 19.56 -27.13 37.39
C GLU A 82 18.91 -25.78 37.76
N GLY A 83 17.57 -25.66 37.64
CA GLY A 83 16.84 -24.42 37.90
C GLY A 83 16.88 -23.38 36.78
N SER A 84 17.54 -23.65 35.65
CA SER A 84 17.58 -22.72 34.50
C SER A 84 16.20 -22.46 33.88
N SER A 85 15.26 -23.41 33.99
CA SER A 85 13.87 -23.22 33.55
C SER A 85 13.08 -22.19 34.36
N LEU A 86 13.57 -21.80 35.54
CA LEU A 86 12.99 -20.74 36.37
C LEU A 86 13.56 -19.35 36.05
N GLY A 87 14.48 -19.25 35.08
CA GLY A 87 15.23 -18.06 34.77
C GLY A 87 16.72 -18.21 35.04
N PHE A 88 17.52 -17.27 34.54
CA PHE A 88 18.95 -17.18 34.83
C PHE A 88 19.49 -15.76 34.61
N ARG A 89 20.67 -15.48 35.20
CA ARG A 89 21.53 -14.34 34.88
C ARG A 89 22.88 -14.86 34.42
N ALA A 90 23.43 -14.28 33.36
CA ALA A 90 24.77 -14.57 32.88
C ALA A 90 25.55 -13.27 32.69
N SER A 91 26.83 -13.27 33.06
CA SER A 91 27.74 -12.15 32.80
C SER A 91 29.12 -12.63 32.40
N PHE A 92 29.78 -11.90 31.50
CA PHE A 92 31.17 -12.17 31.11
C PHE A 92 31.82 -10.96 30.46
N ASP A 93 33.14 -10.88 30.56
CA ASP A 93 33.94 -9.89 29.86
C ASP A 93 34.26 -10.35 28.44
N ILE A 94 34.25 -9.41 27.51
CA ILE A 94 34.63 -9.62 26.12
C ILE A 94 35.79 -8.71 25.69
N GLU A 95 36.65 -9.22 24.82
CA GLU A 95 37.59 -8.43 24.02
C GLU A 95 37.45 -8.84 22.56
N LEU A 96 37.10 -7.88 21.71
CA LEU A 96 37.11 -8.01 20.25
C LEU A 96 38.27 -7.20 19.69
N ASN A 97 39.02 -7.78 18.76
CA ASN A 97 40.17 -7.11 18.15
C ASN A 97 40.34 -7.50 16.69
N ASP A 98 40.26 -6.52 15.80
CA ASP A 98 40.54 -6.64 14.38
C ASP A 98 41.80 -5.84 14.01
N SER A 99 42.56 -6.30 13.00
CA SER A 99 43.83 -5.68 12.62
C SER A 99 43.78 -4.93 11.30
N ILE A 100 44.35 -3.73 11.31
CA ILE A 100 44.28 -2.77 10.20
C ILE A 100 44.66 -3.36 8.83
N ASN A 101 43.85 -3.05 7.81
CA ASN A 101 44.05 -3.34 6.38
C ASN A 101 43.94 -4.82 5.96
N PHE A 102 43.13 -5.64 6.62
CA PHE A 102 42.93 -7.02 6.17
C PHE A 102 41.49 -7.50 6.33
N ASN A 103 40.62 -6.98 5.46
CA ASN A 103 39.17 -7.21 5.39
C ASN A 103 38.42 -6.69 6.65
N PRO A 104 37.22 -6.11 6.49
CA PRO A 104 36.44 -5.64 7.63
C PRO A 104 36.12 -6.78 8.62
N PRO A 105 35.86 -6.46 9.90
CA PRO A 105 35.21 -7.38 10.84
C PRO A 105 34.00 -8.07 10.21
N ALA A 106 33.81 -9.35 10.51
CA ALA A 106 32.70 -10.15 9.98
C ALA A 106 32.27 -11.25 10.94
N ASP A 107 31.07 -11.77 10.68
CA ASP A 107 30.41 -12.83 11.40
C ASP A 107 30.01 -12.38 12.82
N GLY A 108 30.87 -12.48 13.84
CA GLY A 108 30.49 -12.13 15.22
C GLY A 108 30.23 -13.36 16.08
N PHE A 109 29.30 -13.26 17.04
CA PHE A 109 29.03 -14.35 17.99
C PHE A 109 27.63 -14.27 18.61
N SER A 110 27.23 -15.36 19.27
CA SER A 110 26.00 -15.44 20.06
C SER A 110 26.21 -16.17 21.39
N PHE A 111 25.46 -15.76 22.42
CA PHE A 111 25.21 -16.54 23.63
C PHE A 111 23.84 -17.21 23.52
N ASN A 112 23.75 -18.51 23.77
CA ASN A 112 22.55 -19.30 23.47
C ASN A 112 22.11 -20.12 24.69
N TYR A 113 20.80 -20.17 24.95
CA TYR A 113 20.18 -21.07 25.92
C TYR A 113 19.09 -21.90 25.23
N GLY A 114 19.27 -23.22 25.13
CA GLY A 114 18.35 -24.06 24.36
C GLY A 114 18.71 -25.54 24.30
N ASN A 115 17.98 -26.28 23.47
CA ASN A 115 18.15 -27.73 23.30
C ASN A 115 19.28 -28.14 22.33
N ALA A 116 20.16 -27.20 21.98
CA ALA A 116 21.37 -27.48 21.21
C ALA A 116 22.25 -28.50 21.96
N PRO A 117 22.82 -29.51 21.26
CA PRO A 117 23.67 -30.51 21.91
C PRO A 117 25.04 -29.94 22.28
N MET A 118 25.67 -30.49 23.32
CA MET A 118 27.04 -30.15 23.70
C MET A 118 28.02 -30.24 22.52
N GLY A 119 28.77 -29.17 22.28
CA GLY A 119 29.73 -29.07 21.18
C GLY A 119 29.11 -28.72 19.83
N ASP A 120 27.81 -28.39 19.77
CA ASP A 120 27.26 -27.71 18.61
C ASP A 120 27.98 -26.37 18.41
N ARG A 121 28.18 -25.99 17.15
CA ARG A 121 28.97 -24.84 16.75
C ARG A 121 28.11 -23.61 16.45
N GLY A 122 26.79 -23.75 16.52
CA GLY A 122 25.85 -22.70 16.16
C GLY A 122 26.03 -22.22 14.72
N ALA A 123 25.45 -21.06 14.46
CA ALA A 123 25.63 -20.28 13.25
C ALA A 123 26.32 -18.92 13.55
N ALA A 124 27.06 -18.84 14.67
CA ALA A 124 27.72 -17.63 15.16
C ALA A 124 26.72 -16.53 15.51
N GLU A 125 26.80 -15.35 14.90
CA GLU A 125 25.88 -14.23 15.07
C GLU A 125 24.43 -14.63 14.80
N GLU A 126 24.17 -15.60 13.91
CA GLU A 126 22.81 -16.13 13.61
C GLU A 126 22.27 -17.14 14.65
N GLY A 127 22.86 -17.14 15.85
CA GLY A 127 22.44 -18.00 16.96
C GLY A 127 22.43 -19.49 16.60
N MET A 128 21.26 -20.12 16.78
CA MET A 128 21.01 -21.53 16.45
C MET A 128 20.02 -21.75 15.30
N ARG A 129 19.64 -20.68 14.57
CA ARG A 129 18.56 -20.68 13.57
C ARG A 129 18.69 -21.78 12.51
N THR A 130 19.90 -22.00 12.00
CA THR A 130 20.13 -22.95 10.91
C THR A 130 20.46 -24.38 11.38
N ARG A 131 20.21 -24.71 12.66
CA ARG A 131 20.65 -25.98 13.27
C ARG A 131 19.50 -27.01 13.29
N PRO A 132 19.53 -28.06 12.44
CA PRO A 132 18.37 -28.93 12.21
C PRO A 132 17.88 -29.76 13.40
N ALA A 133 18.64 -29.81 14.49
CA ALA A 133 18.31 -30.54 15.70
C ALA A 133 17.86 -29.63 16.86
N VAL A 134 17.89 -28.32 16.66
CA VAL A 134 17.49 -27.32 17.65
C VAL A 134 16.06 -26.93 17.36
N THR A 135 15.21 -26.99 18.38
CA THR A 135 13.79 -26.63 18.28
C THR A 135 13.38 -25.57 19.29
N GLU A 136 14.13 -25.42 20.37
CA GLU A 136 13.91 -24.42 21.41
C GLU A 136 15.25 -23.77 21.71
N ASN A 137 15.38 -22.47 21.46
CA ASN A 137 16.59 -21.71 21.75
C ASN A 137 16.30 -20.23 21.88
N LEU A 138 16.91 -19.59 22.86
CA LEU A 138 17.03 -18.15 22.97
C LEU A 138 18.47 -17.75 22.63
N SER A 139 18.64 -16.86 21.66
CA SER A 139 19.93 -16.36 21.17
C SER A 139 20.09 -14.89 21.52
N PHE A 140 21.27 -14.52 22.00
CA PHE A 140 21.69 -13.14 22.25
C PHE A 140 22.88 -12.86 21.36
N GLU A 141 22.65 -12.05 20.32
CA GLU A 141 23.50 -12.01 19.14
C GLU A 141 24.27 -10.70 19.06
N VAL A 142 25.52 -10.79 18.63
CA VAL A 142 26.41 -9.65 18.38
C VAL A 142 27.01 -9.83 17.00
N ASP A 143 26.43 -9.12 16.04
CA ASP A 143 26.88 -9.11 14.65
C ASP A 143 27.95 -8.03 14.45
N THR A 144 29.14 -8.47 14.11
CA THR A 144 30.29 -7.59 13.89
C THR A 144 30.51 -7.23 12.43
N TRP A 145 29.70 -7.75 11.51
CA TRP A 145 29.93 -7.61 10.09
C TRP A 145 29.70 -6.18 9.61
N MET A 146 30.78 -5.53 9.14
CA MET A 146 30.71 -4.21 8.53
C MET A 146 30.33 -4.27 7.05
N ASN A 147 29.14 -4.79 6.76
CA ASN A 147 28.57 -4.81 5.41
C ASN A 147 27.47 -3.75 5.21
N GLY A 148 27.04 -3.06 6.28
CA GLY A 148 26.00 -2.04 6.23
C GLY A 148 24.61 -2.61 5.92
N ASP A 149 24.39 -3.90 6.19
CA ASP A 149 23.06 -4.49 6.08
C ASP A 149 22.14 -4.03 7.24
N PRO A 150 20.82 -4.24 7.09
CA PRO A 150 19.87 -3.91 8.14
C PRO A 150 20.04 -4.73 9.42
N GLU A 151 20.77 -5.85 9.38
CA GLU A 151 20.91 -6.81 10.49
C GLU A 151 22.19 -6.57 11.33
N GLN A 152 23.09 -5.70 10.87
CA GLN A 152 24.30 -5.30 11.59
C GLN A 152 23.94 -4.69 12.96
N GLY A 153 24.34 -5.34 14.04
CA GLY A 153 24.14 -4.81 15.38
C GLY A 153 24.09 -5.85 16.49
N VAL A 154 23.19 -5.62 17.46
CA VAL A 154 22.93 -6.54 18.57
C VAL A 154 21.45 -6.89 18.59
N ASN A 155 21.12 -8.15 18.88
CA ASN A 155 19.72 -8.59 18.88
C ASN A 155 19.44 -9.67 19.96
N ILE A 156 18.15 -9.91 20.21
CA ILE A 156 17.65 -11.14 20.83
C ILE A 156 16.82 -11.85 19.76
N SER A 157 17.09 -13.13 19.53
CA SER A 157 16.38 -13.97 18.55
C SER A 157 16.11 -15.36 19.14
N GLY A 158 15.47 -16.25 18.39
CA GLY A 158 15.34 -17.62 18.85
C GLY A 158 14.61 -18.59 17.94
N LEU A 159 14.38 -19.78 18.51
CA LEU A 159 13.54 -20.82 17.94
C LEU A 159 12.49 -21.24 18.98
N SER A 160 11.23 -21.33 18.56
CA SER A 160 10.15 -21.99 19.30
C SER A 160 9.54 -23.08 18.42
N ASN A 161 9.42 -24.30 18.96
CA ASN A 161 8.94 -25.48 18.23
C ASN A 161 9.63 -25.72 16.87
N GLY A 162 10.89 -25.29 16.72
CA GLY A 162 11.69 -25.38 15.50
C GLY A 162 11.34 -24.35 14.42
N LEU A 163 10.50 -23.37 14.76
CA LEU A 163 10.23 -22.19 13.94
C LEU A 163 11.03 -21.02 14.50
N ASP A 164 11.53 -20.19 13.59
CA ASP A 164 12.16 -18.93 13.91
C ASP A 164 11.11 -17.92 14.38
N VAL A 165 11.33 -17.34 15.55
CA VAL A 165 10.45 -16.34 16.16
C VAL A 165 10.83 -14.91 15.73
N GLY A 166 11.83 -14.78 14.86
CA GLY A 166 12.33 -13.50 14.38
C GLY A 166 13.24 -12.81 15.39
N GLN A 167 13.57 -11.55 15.10
CA GLN A 167 14.30 -10.69 16.03
C GLN A 167 13.31 -10.13 17.06
N LEU A 168 13.39 -10.63 18.29
CA LEU A 168 12.56 -10.19 19.41
C LEU A 168 12.93 -8.78 19.90
N ALA A 169 14.20 -8.40 19.75
CA ALA A 169 14.70 -7.06 19.97
C ALA A 169 15.95 -6.81 19.13
N PHE A 170 16.16 -5.58 18.66
CA PHE A 170 17.28 -5.26 17.78
C PHE A 170 17.73 -3.79 17.91
N THR A 171 19.03 -3.57 17.89
CA THR A 171 19.66 -2.25 17.77
C THR A 171 20.66 -2.32 16.63
N ASN A 172 20.35 -1.63 15.53
CA ASN A 172 21.25 -1.54 14.39
C ASN A 172 22.46 -0.65 14.69
N GLY A 173 23.64 -1.09 14.28
CA GLY A 173 24.83 -0.26 14.24
C GLY A 173 26.15 -1.03 14.27
N ILE A 174 27.22 -0.34 13.89
CA ILE A 174 28.58 -0.91 13.88
C ILE A 174 28.96 -1.36 15.29
N ILE A 175 29.49 -2.58 15.43
CA ILE A 175 30.00 -3.13 16.70
C ILE A 175 31.51 -2.92 16.86
N LEU A 176 32.26 -3.15 15.77
CA LEU A 176 33.72 -3.08 15.71
C LEU A 176 34.14 -2.44 14.38
N ASN A 177 34.98 -1.40 14.41
CA ASN A 177 35.58 -0.84 13.18
C ASN A 177 36.85 -1.60 12.75
N ASP A 178 37.21 -1.50 11.46
CA ASP A 178 38.50 -2.03 10.96
C ASP A 178 39.69 -1.46 11.74
N GLY A 179 40.55 -2.37 12.21
CA GLY A 179 41.75 -2.03 12.97
C GLY A 179 41.47 -1.57 14.40
N GLN A 180 40.25 -1.79 14.91
CA GLN A 180 39.85 -1.43 16.26
C GLN A 180 40.02 -2.61 17.24
N ARG A 181 40.23 -2.23 18.51
CA ARG A 181 40.03 -3.10 19.65
C ARG A 181 38.93 -2.52 20.54
N VAL A 182 37.98 -3.35 20.94
CA VAL A 182 36.97 -3.01 21.94
C VAL A 182 36.99 -4.03 23.08
N THR A 183 36.66 -3.57 24.28
CA THR A 183 36.60 -4.37 25.49
C THR A 183 35.38 -3.95 26.27
N GLY A 184 34.66 -4.91 26.81
CA GLY A 184 33.35 -4.69 27.39
C GLY A 184 32.89 -5.81 28.30
N ALA A 185 31.72 -5.63 28.88
CA ALA A 185 30.99 -6.66 29.59
C ALA A 185 29.68 -6.97 28.85
N ILE A 186 29.27 -8.23 28.92
CA ILE A 186 27.94 -8.71 28.53
C ILE A 186 27.19 -9.11 29.79
N GLU A 187 25.94 -8.69 29.89
CA GLU A 187 24.97 -9.10 30.89
C GLU A 187 23.72 -9.62 30.17
N VAL A 188 23.30 -10.83 30.51
CA VAL A 188 22.11 -11.50 29.96
C VAL A 188 21.25 -11.94 31.12
N GLU A 189 19.95 -11.73 31.03
CA GLU A 189 18.97 -12.22 31.98
C GLU A 189 17.81 -12.82 31.21
N TRP A 190 17.25 -13.91 31.74
CA TRP A 190 15.99 -14.43 31.27
C TRP A 190 15.14 -14.83 32.47
N ASP A 191 13.88 -14.42 32.44
CA ASP A 191 12.86 -14.77 33.41
C ASP A 191 11.62 -15.25 32.63
N PRO A 192 11.07 -16.44 32.93
CA PRO A 192 9.87 -16.93 32.25
C PRO A 192 8.64 -16.03 32.45
N ALA A 193 8.62 -15.14 33.45
CA ALA A 193 7.54 -14.21 33.71
C ALA A 193 7.75 -12.82 33.07
N SER A 194 9.00 -12.32 33.04
CA SER A 194 9.29 -10.96 32.57
C SER A 194 10.07 -10.88 31.24
N GLY A 195 10.50 -12.02 30.68
CA GLY A 195 11.17 -12.08 29.39
C GLY A 195 12.70 -12.03 29.49
N ALA A 196 13.36 -11.61 28.42
CA ALA A 196 14.80 -11.59 28.29
C ALA A 196 15.37 -10.16 28.33
N SER A 197 16.48 -9.96 29.03
CA SER A 197 17.24 -8.72 29.03
C SER A 197 18.65 -8.99 28.52
N PHE A 198 19.19 -8.07 27.73
CA PHE A 198 20.51 -8.17 27.15
C PHE A 198 21.17 -6.82 27.09
N ARG A 199 22.28 -6.71 27.81
CA ARG A 199 23.07 -5.50 27.91
C ARG A 199 24.50 -5.76 27.53
N THR A 200 25.07 -4.85 26.75
CA THR A 200 26.49 -4.86 26.42
C THR A 200 27.12 -3.51 26.74
N THR A 201 28.42 -3.50 27.00
CA THR A 201 29.18 -2.26 27.20
C THR A 201 30.46 -2.27 26.38
N GLY A 202 31.01 -1.10 26.09
CA GLY A 202 32.33 -0.96 25.47
C GLY A 202 32.39 -1.28 23.96
N LEU A 203 31.31 -1.79 23.36
CA LEU A 203 31.13 -1.92 21.92
C LEU A 203 30.83 -0.55 21.29
N GLN A 204 30.95 -0.43 19.96
CA GLN A 204 30.53 0.79 19.25
C GLN A 204 29.01 0.99 19.31
N THR A 205 28.25 -0.09 19.12
CA THR A 205 26.80 -0.15 19.36
C THR A 205 26.56 -1.16 20.47
N ASN A 206 25.83 -0.75 21.50
CA ASN A 206 25.59 -1.57 22.69
C ASN A 206 24.11 -1.97 22.77
N ALA A 207 23.84 -3.11 23.40
CA ALA A 207 22.49 -3.52 23.75
C ALA A 207 22.12 -2.89 25.09
N GLU A 208 20.87 -2.43 25.21
CA GLU A 208 20.22 -2.04 26.45
C GLU A 208 18.77 -2.59 26.42
N PHE A 209 18.62 -3.86 26.04
CA PHE A 209 17.33 -4.53 25.99
C PHE A 209 16.92 -4.99 27.38
N SER A 210 15.67 -4.73 27.75
CA SER A 210 15.12 -5.12 29.05
C SER A 210 13.74 -5.72 28.87
N ALA A 211 13.48 -6.86 29.53
CA ALA A 211 12.17 -7.50 29.59
C ALA A 211 11.52 -7.77 28.21
N ILE A 212 12.33 -8.20 27.24
CA ILE A 212 11.88 -8.56 25.90
C ILE A 212 11.05 -9.84 25.99
N ASP A 213 9.80 -9.77 25.54
CA ASP A 213 8.88 -10.89 25.61
C ASP A 213 9.40 -12.13 24.87
N THR A 214 9.38 -13.26 25.58
CA THR A 214 9.75 -14.56 25.07
C THR A 214 8.62 -15.59 25.28
N VAL A 215 7.34 -15.19 25.32
CA VAL A 215 6.18 -16.07 25.62
C VAL A 215 6.09 -17.33 24.76
N GLU A 216 6.66 -17.30 23.55
CA GLU A 216 6.72 -18.47 22.68
C GLU A 216 7.83 -19.46 23.07
N PHE A 217 8.87 -19.01 23.77
CA PHE A 217 9.98 -19.84 24.26
C PHE A 217 9.66 -20.46 25.62
N THR A 218 9.92 -21.75 25.76
CA THR A 218 9.77 -22.45 27.04
C THR A 218 11.12 -23.02 27.50
N GLY A 219 11.65 -22.47 28.60
CA GLY A 219 12.87 -22.97 29.21
C GLY A 219 12.72 -24.38 29.80
N ASP A 220 13.82 -25.13 29.83
CA ASP A 220 13.89 -26.48 30.39
C ASP A 220 15.25 -26.68 31.07
N ASP A 221 15.25 -27.31 32.25
CA ASP A 221 16.47 -27.58 33.02
C ASP A 221 17.48 -28.50 32.30
N SER A 222 17.10 -29.13 31.18
CA SER A 222 17.96 -29.92 30.33
C SER A 222 18.67 -29.14 29.21
N PHE A 223 18.32 -27.86 29.03
CA PHE A 223 18.93 -27.00 28.02
C PHE A 223 20.38 -26.67 28.36
N THR A 224 21.20 -26.48 27.33
CA THR A 224 22.62 -26.11 27.46
C THR A 224 22.81 -24.62 27.25
N PHE A 225 23.95 -24.10 27.73
CA PHE A 225 24.41 -22.76 27.39
C PHE A 225 25.55 -22.86 26.38
N ILE A 226 25.47 -22.14 25.25
CA ILE A 226 26.50 -22.21 24.20
C ILE A 226 26.88 -20.81 23.74
N ILE A 227 28.18 -20.49 23.82
CA ILE A 227 28.73 -19.34 23.12
C ILE A 227 29.30 -19.83 21.80
N SER A 228 28.79 -19.28 20.69
CA SER A 228 29.15 -19.70 19.34
C SER A 228 29.68 -18.53 18.52
N ALA A 229 30.71 -18.77 17.72
CA ALA A 229 31.37 -17.73 16.92
C ALA A 229 32.00 -18.31 15.65
N ARG A 230 32.26 -17.48 14.66
CA ARG A 230 32.82 -17.89 13.37
C ARG A 230 34.16 -17.20 13.09
N VAL A 231 35.02 -17.90 12.35
CA VAL A 231 36.36 -17.46 11.90
C VAL A 231 36.40 -17.25 10.38
N GLY A 232 35.34 -17.64 9.67
CA GLY A 232 35.27 -17.77 8.22
C GLY A 232 34.76 -16.54 7.51
N GLY A 233 35.45 -15.41 7.66
CA GLY A 233 34.94 -14.09 7.31
C GLY A 233 35.35 -13.13 8.42
N ALA A 234 35.25 -13.58 9.66
CA ALA A 234 35.72 -12.91 10.85
C ALA A 234 37.24 -12.68 10.85
N ASN A 235 37.62 -11.44 10.59
CA ASN A 235 38.98 -10.95 10.72
C ASN A 235 39.26 -10.47 12.16
N GLN A 236 38.58 -11.05 13.16
CA GLN A 236 38.68 -10.59 14.54
C GLN A 236 39.02 -11.71 15.52
N ASP A 237 39.77 -11.35 16.56
CA ASP A 237 39.87 -12.15 17.77
C ASP A 237 38.63 -11.90 18.65
N LEU A 238 38.04 -12.96 19.19
CA LEU A 238 37.05 -12.93 20.27
C LEU A 238 37.62 -13.65 21.48
N PHE A 239 37.81 -12.89 22.56
CA PHE A 239 38.13 -13.42 23.88
C PHE A 239 36.95 -13.27 24.84
N ILE A 240 36.75 -14.29 25.67
CA ILE A 240 35.77 -14.33 26.76
C ILE A 240 36.52 -14.56 28.06
N ASP A 241 36.15 -13.85 29.11
CA ASP A 241 36.72 -13.97 30.45
C ASP A 241 35.67 -13.73 31.53
N ASN A 242 35.95 -14.15 32.77
CA ASN A 242 35.10 -13.93 33.96
C ASN A 242 33.63 -14.34 33.75
N LEU A 243 33.39 -15.48 33.09
CA LEU A 243 32.03 -15.96 32.82
C LEU A 243 31.37 -16.48 34.10
N ILE A 244 30.18 -15.96 34.40
CA ILE A 244 29.32 -16.39 35.50
C ILE A 244 27.92 -16.65 34.93
N ILE A 245 27.31 -17.77 35.30
CA ILE A 245 25.90 -18.07 35.02
C ILE A 245 25.26 -18.54 36.33
N ASP A 246 24.25 -17.81 36.79
CA ASP A 246 23.43 -18.12 37.97
C ASP A 246 22.01 -18.46 37.52
N THR A 247 21.51 -19.64 37.86
CA THR A 247 20.14 -20.08 37.52
C THR A 247 19.16 -19.88 38.67
N GLY A 248 17.88 -19.70 38.34
CA GLY A 248 16.79 -19.41 39.28
C GLY A 248 16.10 -18.08 38.96
N ALA A 249 14.95 -17.83 39.61
CA ALA A 249 14.22 -16.58 39.45
C ALA A 249 15.15 -15.38 39.80
N PRO A 250 15.15 -14.30 39.00
CA PRO A 250 15.90 -13.09 39.32
C PRO A 250 15.51 -12.57 40.72
N GLY A 251 16.44 -11.91 41.42
CA GLY A 251 16.14 -11.38 42.76
C GLY A 251 14.93 -10.43 42.74
N ASP A 252 14.02 -10.62 43.69
CA ASP A 252 12.88 -9.78 44.04
C ASP A 252 12.93 -9.66 45.56
N ARG A 253 13.67 -8.65 46.04
CA ARG A 253 14.16 -8.59 47.43
C ARG A 253 13.04 -8.29 48.41
N ASP A 254 12.01 -7.58 47.98
CA ASP A 254 10.87 -7.20 48.79
C ASP A 254 9.61 -8.04 48.52
N ASN A 255 9.61 -8.87 47.46
CA ASN A 255 8.56 -9.81 47.05
C ASN A 255 7.27 -9.13 46.61
N ASP A 256 7.37 -7.94 45.99
CA ASP A 256 6.23 -7.21 45.47
C ASP A 256 5.87 -7.55 44.00
N GLY A 257 6.70 -8.41 43.40
CA GLY A 257 6.54 -8.91 42.05
C GLY A 257 7.23 -8.09 40.97
N LEU A 258 7.97 -7.03 41.32
CA LEU A 258 9.01 -6.44 40.48
C LEU A 258 10.35 -7.12 40.78
N SER A 259 11.24 -7.21 39.79
CA SER A 259 12.58 -7.74 40.02
C SER A 259 13.56 -6.62 40.36
N ASP A 260 14.55 -6.90 41.21
CA ASP A 260 15.59 -5.94 41.60
C ASP A 260 16.27 -5.32 40.37
N SER A 261 16.41 -6.07 39.27
CA SER A 261 16.97 -5.57 38.00
C SER A 261 16.04 -4.58 37.31
N TYR A 262 14.76 -4.90 37.19
CA TYR A 262 13.76 -4.00 36.60
C TYR A 262 13.70 -2.69 37.40
N GLU A 263 13.65 -2.79 38.72
CA GLU A 263 13.53 -1.64 39.59
C GLU A 263 14.75 -0.72 39.49
N ILE A 264 15.96 -1.27 39.54
CA ILE A 264 17.19 -0.49 39.37
C ILE A 264 17.25 0.17 37.98
N ALA A 265 16.87 -0.57 36.93
CA ALA A 265 16.91 -0.07 35.55
C ALA A 265 15.96 1.12 35.34
N ASN A 266 14.80 1.10 36.00
CA ASN A 266 13.74 2.12 35.89
C ASN A 266 13.77 3.16 37.03
N GLY A 267 14.86 3.22 37.81
CA GLY A 267 15.01 4.20 38.88
C GLY A 267 14.07 4.02 40.08
N LEU A 268 13.47 2.84 40.21
CA LEU A 268 12.66 2.41 41.35
C LEU A 268 13.56 1.91 42.50
N ASP A 269 12.95 1.50 43.62
CA ASP A 269 13.64 1.10 44.86
C ASP A 269 13.41 -0.39 45.13
N PRO A 270 14.40 -1.28 44.92
CA PRO A 270 14.29 -2.73 45.14
C PRO A 270 13.99 -3.20 46.56
N ASP A 271 13.73 -2.27 47.47
CA ASP A 271 13.40 -2.52 48.87
C ASP A 271 12.00 -1.97 49.24
N ASP A 272 11.22 -1.47 48.27
CA ASP A 272 9.90 -0.85 48.46
C ASP A 272 8.78 -1.80 48.03
N ASP A 273 8.26 -2.60 48.97
CA ASP A 273 7.16 -3.53 48.70
C ASP A 273 5.78 -2.88 48.45
N GLY A 274 5.75 -1.54 48.33
CA GLY A 274 4.54 -0.74 48.18
C GLY A 274 3.70 -0.63 49.45
N THR A 275 4.17 -1.12 50.61
CA THR A 275 3.44 -1.00 51.88
C THR A 275 3.83 0.24 52.70
N ILE A 276 2.83 0.87 53.32
CA ILE A 276 3.05 2.06 54.14
C ILE A 276 3.73 1.66 55.47
N GLY A 277 4.98 2.10 55.69
CA GLY A 277 5.63 2.07 57.00
C GLY A 277 6.82 1.10 57.15
N GLU A 278 7.47 0.76 56.04
CA GLU A 278 8.68 -0.05 55.96
C GLU A 278 9.83 0.44 56.88
N THR A 279 10.59 -0.50 57.46
CA THR A 279 11.74 -0.19 58.36
C THR A 279 13.07 -0.75 57.86
N SER A 280 13.09 -1.28 56.63
CA SER A 280 14.28 -1.79 55.98
C SER A 280 15.29 -0.65 55.73
N PRO A 281 16.61 -0.84 55.98
CA PRO A 281 17.61 0.20 55.77
C PRO A 281 17.85 0.45 54.26
N GLY A 282 17.06 1.32 53.64
CA GLY A 282 17.14 1.60 52.20
C GLY A 282 15.81 2.11 51.67
N ALA A 283 14.74 1.38 52.01
CA ALA A 283 13.35 1.68 51.69
C ALA A 283 13.01 3.16 51.93
N LYS A 284 12.77 3.89 50.84
CA LYS A 284 12.07 5.17 50.90
C LYS A 284 10.58 4.87 50.88
N ASP A 285 9.82 5.41 51.82
CA ASP A 285 8.36 5.45 51.70
C ASP A 285 8.00 6.29 50.46
N GLY A 286 7.61 5.64 49.36
CA GLY A 286 7.50 6.29 48.06
C GLY A 286 6.58 5.59 47.08
N PRO A 287 6.48 6.12 45.85
CA PRO A 287 5.71 5.52 44.77
C PRO A 287 6.51 4.44 44.01
N HIS A 288 7.53 3.81 44.61
CA HIS A 288 8.51 3.02 43.85
C HIS A 288 8.24 1.51 43.84
N GLY A 289 7.42 1.00 44.76
CA GLY A 289 6.95 -0.40 44.71
C GLY A 289 5.97 -0.67 43.57
N SER A 290 5.64 -1.94 43.35
CA SER A 290 4.79 -2.52 42.29
C SER A 290 3.45 -1.81 42.05
N LEU A 291 2.84 -1.23 43.09
CA LEU A 291 1.57 -0.48 43.02
C LEU A 291 1.73 1.05 43.07
N GLY A 292 2.96 1.55 43.12
CA GLY A 292 3.28 2.97 43.09
C GLY A 292 3.25 3.54 41.67
N ASP A 293 3.30 4.87 41.59
CA ASP A 293 3.08 5.69 40.38
C ASP A 293 3.97 6.96 40.53
N PRO A 294 5.26 6.89 40.16
CA PRO A 294 6.23 7.95 40.44
C PRO A 294 6.05 9.24 39.61
N ASP A 295 5.64 9.13 38.35
CA ASP A 295 5.38 10.26 37.45
C ASP A 295 3.95 10.82 37.57
N GLY A 296 3.01 10.02 38.06
CA GLY A 296 1.64 10.45 38.36
C GLY A 296 0.70 10.39 37.15
N ASP A 297 1.02 9.59 36.14
CA ASP A 297 0.22 9.43 34.93
C ASP A 297 -1.06 8.58 35.17
N GLY A 298 -1.08 7.80 36.26
CA GLY A 298 -2.17 6.94 36.69
C GLY A 298 -2.00 5.44 36.42
N LEU A 299 -0.88 5.03 35.83
CA LEU A 299 -0.42 3.64 35.78
C LEU A 299 0.38 3.29 37.03
N SER A 300 0.45 2.00 37.37
CA SER A 300 1.32 1.53 38.43
C SER A 300 2.60 0.95 37.85
N ASN A 301 3.71 0.97 38.58
CA ASN A 301 5.00 0.41 38.12
C ASN A 301 4.88 -1.02 37.54
N SER A 302 4.03 -1.87 38.10
CA SER A 302 3.73 -3.21 37.57
C SER A 302 2.95 -3.20 36.26
N ARG A 303 2.06 -2.23 36.05
CA ARG A 303 1.31 -2.04 34.82
C ARG A 303 2.18 -1.40 33.74
N GLU A 304 3.03 -0.47 34.11
CA GLU A 304 4.04 0.12 33.23
C GLU A 304 5.04 -0.92 32.78
N ARG A 305 5.49 -1.80 33.67
CA ARG A 305 6.28 -2.99 33.29
C ARG A 305 5.56 -3.82 32.23
N ASP A 306 4.26 -4.07 32.43
CA ASP A 306 3.46 -4.89 31.52
C ASP A 306 3.22 -4.19 30.16
N LEU A 307 3.17 -2.86 30.13
CA LEU A 307 3.05 -2.03 28.92
C LEU A 307 4.41 -1.62 28.32
N ARG A 308 5.49 -1.85 29.07
CA ARG A 308 6.89 -1.45 28.82
C ARG A 308 7.09 0.07 28.72
N THR A 309 6.24 0.83 29.39
CA THR A 309 6.39 2.27 29.55
C THR A 309 7.40 2.58 30.64
N ASN A 310 7.86 3.83 30.73
CA ASN A 310 8.89 4.26 31.67
C ASN A 310 8.25 4.80 32.97
N PRO A 311 8.44 4.14 34.14
CA PRO A 311 7.92 4.56 35.45
C PRO A 311 8.32 5.93 36.00
N GLN A 312 8.99 6.74 35.20
CA GLN A 312 9.49 8.06 35.55
C GLN A 312 9.08 9.11 34.50
N ASP A 313 8.27 8.74 33.51
CA ASP A 313 7.89 9.59 32.38
C ASP A 313 6.42 9.38 32.04
N GLU A 314 5.61 10.44 32.18
CA GLU A 314 4.15 10.35 32.01
C GLU A 314 3.71 10.10 30.55
N ASP A 315 4.64 10.22 29.59
CA ASP A 315 4.47 10.16 28.13
C ASP A 315 5.74 9.53 27.54
N THR A 316 5.78 8.21 27.46
CA THR A 316 7.01 7.46 27.18
C THR A 316 7.57 7.68 25.78
N ASP A 317 6.70 7.88 24.78
CA ASP A 317 7.11 8.08 23.38
C ASP A 317 7.14 9.55 22.94
N GLY A 318 6.60 10.46 23.76
CA GLY A 318 6.73 11.90 23.63
C GLY A 318 5.81 12.51 22.57
N ASP A 319 4.68 11.86 22.27
CA ASP A 319 3.71 12.32 21.28
C ASP A 319 2.73 13.37 21.85
N GLY A 320 2.59 13.42 23.18
CA GLY A 320 1.71 14.32 23.93
C GLY A 320 0.47 13.67 24.56
N LEU A 321 0.24 12.37 24.38
CA LEU A 321 -0.64 11.54 25.19
C LEU A 321 0.10 11.05 26.43
N ILE A 322 -0.64 10.71 27.48
CA ILE A 322 -0.05 10.08 28.65
C ILE A 322 -0.18 8.57 28.52
N ASP A 323 0.78 7.80 29.03
CA ASP A 323 0.80 6.34 28.89
C ASP A 323 -0.51 5.69 29.35
N SER A 324 -1.12 6.22 30.43
CA SER A 324 -2.42 5.74 30.92
C SER A 324 -3.61 5.91 29.96
N ALA A 325 -3.50 6.79 28.96
CA ALA A 325 -4.50 6.98 27.92
C ALA A 325 -4.37 5.94 26.79
N GLU A 326 -3.23 5.27 26.69
CA GLU A 326 -2.81 4.46 25.55
C GLU A 326 -2.77 2.97 25.95
N ASP A 327 -3.88 2.27 25.72
CA ASP A 327 -4.04 0.89 26.20
C ASP A 327 -3.61 -0.19 25.21
N ASN A 328 -2.99 0.20 24.08
CA ASN A 328 -2.49 -0.67 23.01
C ASN A 328 -3.52 -1.71 22.52
N THR A 329 -4.79 -1.31 22.50
CA THR A 329 -5.91 -2.16 22.07
C THR A 329 -6.20 -2.08 20.57
N GLY A 330 -5.64 -1.09 19.87
CA GLY A 330 -5.91 -0.78 18.47
C GLY A 330 -7.34 -0.29 18.21
N ILE A 331 -8.04 0.16 19.25
CA ILE A 331 -9.44 0.61 19.16
C ILE A 331 -9.64 1.90 19.95
N PHE A 332 -9.97 2.97 19.26
CA PHE A 332 -10.32 4.23 19.90
C PHE A 332 -11.66 4.13 20.64
N LEU A 333 -11.62 4.25 21.97
CA LEU A 333 -12.82 4.32 22.81
C LEU A 333 -13.12 5.73 23.30
N SER A 334 -12.08 6.49 23.65
CA SER A 334 -12.18 7.87 24.14
C SER A 334 -10.79 8.52 24.21
N PRO A 335 -10.69 9.85 24.41
CA PRO A 335 -9.39 10.52 24.59
C PRO A 335 -8.57 10.08 25.83
N SER A 336 -9.11 9.24 26.71
CA SER A 336 -8.38 8.65 27.84
C SER A 336 -8.20 7.14 27.70
N ARG A 337 -8.53 6.59 26.53
CA ARG A 337 -8.45 5.18 26.10
C ARG A 337 -8.44 5.17 24.58
N THR A 338 -7.33 5.61 24.01
CA THR A 338 -7.15 5.87 22.57
C THR A 338 -6.91 4.59 21.77
N GLY A 339 -6.49 3.51 22.41
CA GLY A 339 -6.14 2.26 21.73
C GLY A 339 -4.72 2.26 21.15
N THR A 340 -4.05 3.41 21.15
CA THR A 340 -2.71 3.62 20.62
C THR A 340 -1.65 2.95 21.47
N ASN A 341 -0.45 2.81 20.92
CA ASN A 341 0.68 2.15 21.55
C ASN A 341 1.57 3.18 22.25
N PRO A 342 1.71 3.16 23.60
CA PRO A 342 2.46 4.18 24.36
C PRO A 342 3.98 4.21 24.14
N LEU A 343 4.47 3.45 23.15
CA LEU A 343 5.89 3.35 22.78
C LEU A 343 6.11 3.75 21.33
N ASN A 344 5.06 4.23 20.66
CA ASN A 344 5.07 4.57 19.25
C ASN A 344 4.21 5.81 19.00
N PRO A 345 4.82 6.97 18.72
CA PRO A 345 4.12 8.25 18.69
C PRO A 345 3.17 8.44 17.48
N ASP A 346 3.05 7.43 16.62
CA ASP A 346 2.26 7.35 15.38
C ASP A 346 1.85 5.89 15.20
N SER A 347 0.76 5.48 15.85
CA SER A 347 0.38 4.09 16.05
C SER A 347 -0.01 3.36 14.77
N ASP A 348 -0.64 4.08 13.82
CA ASP A 348 -1.07 3.51 12.54
C ASP A 348 -0.10 3.79 11.37
N GLY A 349 0.88 4.66 11.59
CA GLY A 349 1.99 4.91 10.67
C GLY A 349 1.61 5.77 9.47
N ASP A 350 0.57 6.59 9.58
CA ASP A 350 0.16 7.50 8.51
C ASP A 350 0.98 8.81 8.48
N GLY A 351 1.75 9.08 9.55
CA GLY A 351 2.61 10.24 9.73
C GLY A 351 1.98 11.42 10.49
N LEU A 352 0.80 11.24 11.08
CA LEU A 352 0.21 12.08 12.12
C LEU A 352 0.62 11.54 13.50
N LEU A 353 0.59 12.39 14.53
CA LEU A 353 0.88 11.94 15.90
C LEU A 353 -0.42 11.52 16.57
N ASP A 354 -0.41 10.46 17.38
CA ASP A 354 -1.62 9.94 18.02
C ASP A 354 -2.35 11.03 18.84
N ALA A 355 -1.61 11.90 19.53
CA ALA A 355 -2.12 13.00 20.35
C ALA A 355 -2.95 14.05 19.59
N ILE A 356 -2.74 14.22 18.28
CA ILE A 356 -3.51 15.21 17.51
C ILE A 356 -4.82 14.63 16.97
N GLU A 357 -4.92 13.31 16.86
CA GLU A 357 -6.05 12.61 16.25
C GLU A 357 -7.16 12.31 17.24
N ASN A 358 -8.40 12.55 16.82
CA ASN A 358 -9.55 12.38 17.68
C ASN A 358 -10.84 12.26 16.87
N PRO A 359 -11.36 11.03 16.67
CA PRO A 359 -12.51 10.80 15.80
C PRO A 359 -13.84 11.30 16.41
N ASN A 360 -13.84 11.77 17.66
CA ASN A 360 -15.03 12.36 18.31
C ASN A 360 -15.23 13.85 18.00
N VAL A 361 -14.28 14.50 17.32
CA VAL A 361 -14.36 15.92 16.95
C VAL A 361 -14.21 16.09 15.44
N PRO A 362 -14.81 17.13 14.84
CA PRO A 362 -14.74 17.32 13.39
C PRO A 362 -13.35 17.78 12.96
N PHE A 363 -12.97 17.44 11.72
CA PHE A 363 -11.82 18.01 11.02
C PHE A 363 -11.81 19.54 11.06
N ILE A 364 -10.66 20.11 11.43
CA ILE A 364 -10.40 21.56 11.38
C ILE A 364 -9.16 21.87 10.52
N ASN A 365 -8.05 21.17 10.77
CA ASN A 365 -6.75 21.30 10.09
C ASN A 365 -5.80 20.19 10.55
N HIS A 366 -4.53 20.22 10.15
CA HIS A 366 -3.52 19.23 10.56
C HIS A 366 -3.20 19.17 12.07
N GLN A 367 -3.68 20.10 12.91
CA GLN A 367 -3.57 19.99 14.38
C GLN A 367 -4.85 19.45 15.04
N GLN A 368 -5.89 19.25 14.24
CA GLN A 368 -7.14 18.62 14.65
C GLN A 368 -7.75 17.96 13.41
N PRO A 369 -7.17 16.83 12.96
CA PRO A 369 -7.58 16.12 11.77
C PRO A 369 -8.96 15.46 11.93
N GLY A 370 -9.41 15.18 13.16
CA GLY A 370 -10.68 14.50 13.40
C GLY A 370 -10.67 13.02 12.98
N THR A 371 -9.48 12.46 12.77
CA THR A 371 -9.18 11.10 12.32
C THR A 371 -9.04 10.14 13.50
N ASP A 372 -9.00 8.83 13.23
CA ASP A 372 -8.78 7.77 14.22
C ASP A 372 -7.31 7.35 14.23
N PRO A 373 -6.55 7.52 15.34
CA PRO A 373 -5.10 7.24 15.40
C PRO A 373 -4.71 5.75 15.28
N ASN A 374 -5.68 4.87 15.05
CA ASN A 374 -5.46 3.44 14.83
C ASN A 374 -5.89 3.03 13.42
N ASN A 375 -6.16 3.98 12.53
CA ASN A 375 -6.65 3.75 11.19
C ASN A 375 -6.10 4.80 10.22
N PRO A 376 -5.12 4.45 9.37
CA PRO A 376 -4.38 5.41 8.55
C PRO A 376 -5.20 6.00 7.38
N ASP A 377 -6.46 5.57 7.22
CA ASP A 377 -7.46 6.03 6.25
C ASP A 377 -8.82 5.99 6.95
N THR A 378 -9.15 7.07 7.66
CA THR A 378 -10.29 7.17 8.57
C THR A 378 -11.63 6.94 7.86
N ASP A 379 -11.78 7.43 6.63
CA ASP A 379 -13.03 7.36 5.90
C ASP A 379 -13.14 6.20 4.88
N GLY A 380 -12.03 5.51 4.65
CA GLY A 380 -11.93 4.31 3.82
C GLY A 380 -12.03 4.60 2.33
N ASP A 381 -11.62 5.78 1.88
CA ASP A 381 -11.59 6.15 0.47
C ASP A 381 -10.29 5.75 -0.26
N SER A 382 -9.35 5.11 0.44
CA SER A 382 -8.03 4.70 -0.06
C SER A 382 -7.02 5.84 -0.23
N MET A 383 -7.34 7.06 0.21
CA MET A 383 -6.35 8.08 0.50
C MET A 383 -6.06 8.08 2.01
N GLY A 384 -4.79 8.09 2.40
CA GLY A 384 -4.45 8.17 3.82
C GLY A 384 -4.73 9.55 4.42
N ASP A 385 -5.00 9.60 5.72
CA ASP A 385 -5.46 10.81 6.41
C ASP A 385 -4.48 11.98 6.24
N ARG A 386 -3.18 11.75 6.49
CA ARG A 386 -2.12 12.74 6.22
C ARG A 386 -2.09 13.23 4.77
N VAL A 387 -2.31 12.34 3.81
CA VAL A 387 -2.28 12.66 2.36
C VAL A 387 -3.43 13.58 2.00
N GLU A 388 -4.62 13.31 2.54
CA GLU A 388 -5.79 14.15 2.33
C GLU A 388 -5.61 15.54 2.91
N ILE A 389 -5.08 15.65 4.13
CA ILE A 389 -4.82 16.93 4.77
C ILE A 389 -3.83 17.77 3.95
N ALA A 390 -2.77 17.15 3.42
CA ALA A 390 -1.81 17.82 2.53
C ALA A 390 -2.48 18.30 1.22
N GLY A 391 -3.44 17.53 0.70
CA GLY A 391 -4.23 17.85 -0.49
C GLY A 391 -5.42 18.79 -0.28
N ASP A 392 -5.54 19.46 0.88
CA ASP A 392 -6.69 20.29 1.28
C ASP A 392 -8.05 19.52 1.21
N ARG A 393 -8.02 18.19 1.39
CA ARG A 393 -9.19 17.31 1.52
C ARG A 393 -9.54 17.11 3.00
N ASN A 394 -10.72 16.58 3.25
CA ASN A 394 -11.21 16.31 4.59
C ASN A 394 -11.16 14.80 4.85
N PRO A 395 -10.25 14.33 5.72
CA PRO A 395 -9.98 12.90 5.90
C PRO A 395 -11.08 12.10 6.61
N THR A 396 -12.17 12.79 7.01
CA THR A 396 -13.30 12.16 7.67
C THR A 396 -14.51 12.03 6.71
N VAL A 397 -14.33 12.30 5.42
CA VAL A 397 -15.42 12.38 4.44
C VAL A 397 -15.01 11.73 3.14
N TYR A 398 -15.47 10.48 2.98
CA TYR A 398 -15.22 9.67 1.79
C TYR A 398 -15.28 10.50 0.51
N THR A 399 -14.13 10.67 -0.12
CA THR A 399 -13.94 11.44 -1.35
C THR A 399 -13.17 10.60 -2.34
N ALA A 400 -13.90 9.98 -3.28
CA ALA A 400 -13.32 9.10 -4.29
C ALA A 400 -11.91 9.56 -4.77
N PRO A 401 -10.88 8.70 -4.60
CA PRO A 401 -9.49 9.09 -4.79
C PRO A 401 -9.25 9.58 -6.21
N PRO A 402 -8.26 10.48 -6.41
CA PRO A 402 -7.94 10.96 -7.74
C PRO A 402 -7.60 9.79 -8.65
N THR A 403 -8.11 9.83 -9.87
CA THR A 403 -7.88 8.78 -10.86
C THR A 403 -6.66 9.07 -11.74
N SER A 404 -5.89 10.11 -11.40
CA SER A 404 -4.68 10.50 -12.11
C SER A 404 -3.72 11.32 -11.24
N TYR A 405 -2.44 11.28 -11.58
CA TYR A 405 -1.35 12.05 -11.00
C TYR A 405 -0.51 12.69 -12.11
N TYR A 406 -0.15 13.97 -11.96
CA TYR A 406 0.69 14.70 -12.90
C TYR A 406 1.77 15.50 -12.16
N GLN A 407 3.02 15.40 -12.63
CA GLN A 407 4.14 16.15 -12.06
C GLN A 407 5.25 16.44 -13.09
N ASP A 408 5.53 17.73 -13.30
CA ASP A 408 6.58 18.24 -14.18
C ASP A 408 7.76 18.87 -13.43
N PHE A 409 7.70 18.97 -12.09
CA PHE A 409 8.73 19.51 -11.19
C PHE A 409 9.22 20.95 -11.46
N ASP A 410 8.84 21.59 -12.57
CA ASP A 410 9.31 22.88 -13.08
C ASP A 410 9.07 24.05 -12.12
N SER A 411 8.05 23.92 -11.27
CA SER A 411 7.67 24.95 -10.30
C SER A 411 8.44 24.88 -8.97
N TYR A 412 9.24 23.82 -8.76
CA TYR A 412 9.92 23.58 -7.49
C TYR A 412 11.40 24.01 -7.52
N PRO A 413 11.91 24.67 -6.46
CA PRO A 413 13.32 25.00 -6.34
C PRO A 413 14.23 23.76 -6.23
N ASN A 414 15.49 23.91 -6.63
CA ASN A 414 16.50 22.87 -6.40
C ASN A 414 16.64 22.53 -4.91
N GLY A 415 16.74 21.23 -4.60
CA GLY A 415 16.81 20.69 -3.24
C GLY A 415 15.47 20.49 -2.57
N THR A 416 14.33 20.68 -3.28
CA THR A 416 13.01 20.32 -2.75
C THR A 416 12.93 18.81 -2.53
N THR A 417 12.50 18.41 -1.33
CA THR A 417 12.32 16.99 -0.94
C THR A 417 10.89 16.68 -0.48
N ASP A 418 10.00 17.68 -0.49
CA ASP A 418 8.58 17.54 -0.15
C ASP A 418 7.78 18.46 -1.06
N LEU A 419 6.85 17.88 -1.83
CA LEU A 419 6.00 18.61 -2.77
C LEU A 419 4.71 19.11 -2.10
N GLY A 420 4.35 18.57 -0.94
CA GLY A 420 3.11 18.88 -0.24
C GLY A 420 1.84 18.33 -0.90
N ASP A 421 1.97 17.39 -1.85
CA ASP A 421 0.86 16.76 -2.58
C ASP A 421 0.57 15.32 -2.12
N GLY A 422 1.20 14.90 -1.01
CA GLY A 422 1.11 13.54 -0.47
C GLY A 422 2.11 12.55 -1.05
N THR A 423 2.89 12.94 -2.07
CA THR A 423 4.02 12.12 -2.52
C THR A 423 5.17 12.15 -1.51
N VAL A 424 6.00 11.11 -1.52
CA VAL A 424 7.14 10.98 -0.61
C VAL A 424 8.43 10.78 -1.41
N MET A 425 9.42 11.65 -1.18
CA MET A 425 10.79 11.47 -1.66
C MET A 425 11.63 10.90 -0.52
N ALA A 426 12.20 9.72 -0.72
CA ALA A 426 13.01 9.04 0.29
C ALA A 426 14.41 8.73 -0.23
N GLY A 427 15.40 8.75 0.67
CA GLY A 427 16.81 8.51 0.36
C GLY A 427 17.63 9.78 0.12
N ALA A 428 18.95 9.67 0.32
CA ALA A 428 19.84 10.83 0.41
C ALA A 428 20.05 11.60 -0.91
N ALA A 429 19.72 10.98 -2.05
CA ALA A 429 19.82 11.59 -3.37
C ALA A 429 18.49 12.22 -3.87
N ALA A 430 17.36 11.79 -3.31
CA ALA A 430 16.02 12.17 -3.75
C ALA A 430 15.78 13.67 -3.55
N SER A 431 15.66 14.41 -4.65
CA SER A 431 15.42 15.86 -4.62
C SER A 431 15.03 16.38 -5.99
N VAL A 432 14.30 17.49 -6.05
CA VAL A 432 14.12 18.24 -7.30
C VAL A 432 15.40 18.99 -7.64
N GLU A 433 15.86 18.88 -8.87
CA GLU A 433 17.03 19.59 -9.40
C GLU A 433 16.78 20.05 -10.83
N ASN A 434 16.83 21.36 -11.06
CA ASN A 434 16.64 21.97 -12.38
C ASN A 434 15.32 21.59 -13.05
N GLY A 435 14.23 21.52 -12.26
CA GLY A 435 12.91 21.14 -12.75
C GLY A 435 12.74 19.65 -13.02
N GLN A 436 13.57 18.78 -12.44
CA GLN A 436 13.46 17.32 -12.60
C GLN A 436 13.62 16.63 -11.27
N LEU A 437 12.94 15.49 -11.07
CA LEU A 437 13.20 14.61 -9.94
C LEU A 437 14.53 13.89 -10.14
N ARG A 438 15.48 14.07 -9.22
CA ARG A 438 16.73 13.32 -9.17
C ARG A 438 16.64 12.25 -8.10
N LEU A 439 16.88 10.99 -8.49
CA LEU A 439 16.89 9.86 -7.55
C LEU A 439 18.31 9.34 -7.31
N THR A 440 19.22 9.43 -8.27
CA THR A 440 20.62 9.04 -8.02
C THR A 440 21.57 10.15 -8.44
N VAL A 441 22.78 10.15 -7.90
CA VAL A 441 23.83 11.11 -8.24
C VAL A 441 25.11 10.36 -8.59
N ASP A 442 25.61 10.66 -9.78
CA ASP A 442 26.88 10.11 -10.25
C ASP A 442 28.03 10.51 -9.30
N ASP A 443 29.02 9.63 -9.15
CA ASP A 443 30.17 9.75 -8.23
C ASP A 443 29.87 9.87 -6.72
N GLN A 444 28.62 9.76 -6.25
CA GLN A 444 28.29 9.96 -4.82
C GLN A 444 27.86 8.72 -4.03
N ARG A 445 27.48 7.61 -4.69
CA ARG A 445 27.11 6.32 -4.04
C ARG A 445 26.17 6.48 -2.84
N LEU A 446 25.09 7.23 -3.01
CA LEU A 446 24.14 7.57 -1.94
C LEU A 446 23.12 6.47 -1.62
N GLY A 447 23.41 5.21 -1.98
CA GLY A 447 22.58 4.04 -1.72
C GLY A 447 21.29 4.01 -2.53
N ARG A 448 20.16 3.86 -1.84
CA ARG A 448 18.82 3.73 -2.44
C ARG A 448 18.02 5.01 -2.26
N SER A 449 17.10 5.22 -3.18
CA SER A 449 16.18 6.34 -3.15
C SER A 449 14.87 5.96 -3.84
N SER A 450 13.80 6.67 -3.51
CA SER A 450 12.52 6.46 -4.15
C SER A 450 11.67 7.72 -4.22
N PHE A 451 10.70 7.66 -5.11
CA PHE A 451 9.57 8.58 -5.17
C PHE A 451 8.28 7.76 -5.16
N SER A 452 7.51 7.92 -4.09
CA SER A 452 6.24 7.22 -3.90
C SER A 452 5.07 8.15 -4.16
N ILE A 453 4.12 7.67 -4.95
CA ILE A 453 2.88 8.34 -5.32
C ILE A 453 1.73 7.58 -4.64
N PRO A 454 0.82 8.28 -3.95
CA PRO A 454 -0.37 7.68 -3.34
C PRO A 454 -1.23 6.87 -4.32
N ALA A 455 -2.11 6.07 -3.75
CA ALA A 455 -3.09 5.28 -4.47
C ALA A 455 -3.95 6.14 -5.42
N LEU A 456 -4.32 5.56 -6.56
CA LEU A 456 -5.18 6.22 -7.56
C LEU A 456 -6.46 5.41 -7.76
N GLY A 457 -7.61 6.08 -7.66
CA GLY A 457 -8.91 5.41 -7.73
C GLY A 457 -9.13 4.64 -9.02
N GLY A 458 -9.60 3.39 -8.93
CA GLY A 458 -9.83 2.53 -10.09
C GLY A 458 -8.58 1.88 -10.68
N SER A 459 -7.40 2.00 -10.04
CA SER A 459 -6.15 1.42 -10.55
C SER A 459 -6.20 -0.11 -10.61
N SER A 460 -7.05 -0.75 -9.80
CA SER A 460 -7.31 -2.18 -9.90
C SER A 460 -7.99 -2.60 -11.20
N GLY A 461 -8.65 -1.66 -11.87
CA GLY A 461 -9.26 -1.84 -13.19
C GLY A 461 -8.30 -1.62 -14.36
N GLY A 462 -7.05 -1.23 -14.09
CA GLY A 462 -6.03 -0.92 -15.09
C GLY A 462 -5.56 0.53 -15.04
N TRP A 463 -4.35 0.78 -15.55
CA TRP A 463 -3.72 2.10 -15.51
C TRP A 463 -2.67 2.29 -16.62
N THR A 464 -2.31 3.54 -16.89
CA THR A 464 -1.19 3.92 -17.76
C THR A 464 -0.29 4.94 -17.06
N ALA A 465 1.02 4.78 -17.19
CA ALA A 465 2.04 5.68 -16.70
C ALA A 465 2.99 6.10 -17.85
N ASN A 466 3.21 7.40 -18.02
CA ASN A 466 4.17 7.99 -18.95
C ASN A 466 5.09 8.93 -18.19
N PHE A 467 6.38 8.89 -18.51
CA PHE A 467 7.35 9.86 -17.97
C PHE A 467 8.63 9.90 -18.82
N ASP A 468 9.32 11.02 -18.76
CA ASP A 468 10.63 11.20 -19.36
C ASP A 468 11.73 10.80 -18.38
N VAL A 469 12.76 10.15 -18.90
CA VAL A 469 13.91 9.69 -18.15
C VAL A 469 15.19 10.18 -18.80
N THR A 470 16.13 10.66 -17.98
CA THR A 470 17.52 10.86 -18.37
C THR A 470 18.44 10.13 -17.41
N ILE A 471 19.32 9.29 -17.97
CA ILE A 471 20.35 8.57 -17.21
C ILE A 471 21.71 9.04 -17.72
N ALA A 472 22.53 9.56 -16.81
CA ALA A 472 23.86 10.08 -17.12
C ALA A 472 24.93 9.41 -16.27
N ASP A 473 26.01 8.98 -16.91
CA ASP A 473 27.17 8.37 -16.28
C ASP A 473 28.46 9.06 -16.73
N GLY A 474 29.37 9.29 -15.79
CA GLY A 474 30.63 9.98 -15.97
C GLY A 474 31.72 9.06 -16.59
N PRO A 475 32.72 9.61 -17.29
CA PRO A 475 33.70 8.79 -18.03
C PRO A 475 34.83 8.17 -17.15
N LEU A 476 34.59 7.81 -15.89
CA LEU A 476 35.63 7.32 -14.95
C LEU A 476 35.21 6.09 -14.13
N GLN A 477 35.99 4.99 -14.28
CA GLN A 477 36.16 3.78 -13.45
C GLN A 477 34.99 3.02 -12.81
N ASP A 478 33.77 3.53 -12.80
CA ASP A 478 32.60 2.81 -12.32
C ASP A 478 31.72 2.44 -13.53
N VAL A 479 31.23 1.21 -13.57
CA VAL A 479 30.19 0.83 -14.54
C VAL A 479 28.91 1.58 -14.17
N PRO A 480 27.99 1.83 -15.12
CA PRO A 480 26.66 2.36 -14.79
C PRO A 480 26.01 1.58 -13.64
N ALA A 481 25.25 2.28 -12.80
CA ALA A 481 24.64 1.76 -11.57
C ALA A 481 23.65 0.60 -11.81
N ASP A 482 23.10 0.09 -10.72
CA ASP A 482 22.21 -1.06 -10.71
C ASP A 482 20.89 -0.77 -11.47
N GLY A 483 20.34 0.44 -11.33
CA GLY A 483 19.25 0.92 -12.17
C GLY A 483 18.05 1.43 -11.38
N PHE A 484 16.86 1.25 -11.95
CA PHE A 484 15.60 1.68 -11.32
C PHE A 484 14.41 0.85 -11.79
N SER A 485 13.30 0.98 -11.09
CA SER A 485 12.04 0.36 -11.43
C SER A 485 10.84 1.27 -11.18
N LEU A 486 9.78 1.11 -11.96
CA LEU A 486 8.43 1.57 -11.61
C LEU A 486 7.68 0.38 -10.99
N ASN A 487 7.05 0.59 -9.85
CA ASN A 487 6.37 -0.44 -9.07
C ASN A 487 4.91 -0.06 -8.83
N TYR A 488 4.01 -1.04 -8.88
CA TYR A 488 2.60 -0.91 -8.50
C TYR A 488 2.21 -2.06 -7.57
N GLY A 489 1.87 -1.76 -6.31
CA GLY A 489 1.68 -2.78 -5.29
C GLY A 489 1.32 -2.27 -3.90
N ASN A 490 1.28 -3.17 -2.92
CA ASN A 490 1.00 -2.84 -1.51
C ASN A 490 2.21 -2.22 -0.78
N ALA A 491 3.07 -1.53 -1.51
CA ALA A 491 4.25 -0.87 -1.00
C ALA A 491 3.87 0.39 -0.21
N PRO A 492 4.33 0.56 1.04
CA PRO A 492 4.07 1.78 1.81
C PRO A 492 4.81 2.98 1.19
N LEU A 493 4.27 4.18 1.37
CA LEU A 493 4.91 5.41 0.88
C LEU A 493 6.27 5.61 1.57
N GLY A 494 7.26 6.07 0.81
CA GLY A 494 8.62 6.30 1.30
C GLY A 494 9.49 5.05 1.40
N ILE A 495 8.97 3.86 1.06
CA ILE A 495 9.80 2.66 0.93
C ILE A 495 10.88 2.88 -0.13
N LEU A 496 12.11 2.47 0.15
CA LEU A 496 13.24 2.68 -0.77
C LEU A 496 13.23 1.71 -1.95
N GLY A 497 12.69 0.49 -1.77
CA GLY A 497 12.68 -0.57 -2.77
C GLY A 497 14.05 -1.18 -3.03
N SER A 498 14.18 -2.05 -4.03
CA SER A 498 15.42 -2.73 -4.41
C SER A 498 16.09 -2.16 -5.66
N GLY A 499 15.70 -0.97 -6.13
CA GLY A 499 16.21 -0.41 -7.38
C GLY A 499 15.63 -1.14 -8.59
N GLU A 500 16.48 -1.67 -9.44
CA GLU A 500 16.16 -2.47 -10.63
C GLU A 500 15.45 -3.79 -10.30
N GLU A 501 15.61 -4.35 -9.11
CA GLU A 501 14.92 -5.59 -8.69
C GLU A 501 13.52 -5.32 -8.08
N GLY A 502 12.94 -4.15 -8.38
CA GLY A 502 11.61 -3.78 -7.92
C GLY A 502 11.46 -3.78 -6.41
N MET A 503 10.57 -4.64 -5.90
CA MET A 503 10.28 -4.82 -4.47
C MET A 503 10.69 -6.21 -3.95
N GLN A 504 11.62 -6.88 -4.64
CA GLN A 504 11.97 -8.27 -4.34
C GLN A 504 12.41 -8.50 -2.89
N ASN A 505 13.23 -7.58 -2.34
CA ASN A 505 13.83 -7.72 -1.01
C ASN A 505 13.02 -7.02 0.10
N GLU A 506 11.80 -6.58 -0.20
CA GLU A 506 10.96 -5.86 0.76
C GLU A 506 9.91 -6.82 1.34
N ASP A 507 10.17 -7.35 2.54
CA ASP A 507 9.34 -8.41 3.17
C ASP A 507 7.90 -7.98 3.47
N ARG A 508 7.66 -6.68 3.68
CA ARG A 508 6.33 -6.11 3.91
C ARG A 508 5.50 -5.99 2.61
N VAL A 509 6.15 -6.09 1.45
CA VAL A 509 5.48 -6.07 0.15
C VAL A 509 5.12 -7.51 -0.24
N THR A 510 3.84 -7.75 -0.50
CA THR A 510 3.30 -9.09 -0.80
C THR A 510 2.70 -9.20 -2.19
N GLU A 511 2.22 -8.09 -2.76
CA GLU A 511 1.71 -8.00 -4.12
C GLU A 511 2.36 -6.78 -4.79
N ASN A 512 3.10 -7.01 -5.88
CA ASN A 512 3.77 -5.95 -6.63
C ASN A 512 3.97 -6.35 -8.09
N LEU A 513 3.78 -5.40 -8.99
CA LEU A 513 4.21 -5.48 -10.39
C LEU A 513 5.37 -4.50 -10.61
N SER A 514 6.50 -4.98 -11.11
CA SER A 514 7.72 -4.19 -11.32
C SER A 514 8.03 -4.06 -12.81
N PHE A 515 8.40 -2.85 -13.23
CA PHE A 515 8.89 -2.53 -14.57
C PHE A 515 10.31 -2.02 -14.44
N GLU A 516 11.26 -2.86 -14.83
CA GLU A 516 12.63 -2.78 -14.35
C GLU A 516 13.57 -2.35 -15.47
N VAL A 517 14.47 -1.44 -15.13
CA VAL A 517 15.53 -0.92 -15.99
C VAL A 517 16.88 -1.17 -15.32
N ASP A 518 17.53 -2.24 -15.72
CA ASP A 518 18.86 -2.62 -15.24
C ASP A 518 19.94 -1.96 -16.09
N THR A 519 20.62 -0.98 -15.49
CA THR A 519 21.73 -0.27 -16.14
C THR A 519 23.08 -0.96 -15.92
N TRP A 520 23.16 -1.93 -15.00
CA TRP A 520 24.42 -2.49 -14.56
C TRP A 520 25.13 -3.23 -15.67
N ARG A 521 26.40 -2.88 -15.86
CA ARG A 521 27.20 -3.40 -16.97
C ARG A 521 28.22 -4.44 -16.52
N ASN A 522 27.74 -5.48 -15.89
CA ASN A 522 28.56 -6.61 -15.42
C ASN A 522 28.73 -7.74 -16.47
N PHE A 523 28.05 -7.63 -17.64
CA PHE A 523 28.03 -8.61 -18.73
C PHE A 523 27.47 -9.99 -18.33
N ASP A 524 26.62 -10.04 -17.32
CA ASP A 524 25.84 -11.24 -17.00
C ASP A 524 24.65 -11.42 -17.96
N THR A 525 23.78 -12.36 -17.63
CA THR A 525 22.59 -12.69 -18.44
C THR A 525 21.36 -11.85 -18.10
N GLU A 526 21.43 -10.99 -17.08
CA GLU A 526 20.30 -10.29 -16.46
C GLU A 526 20.25 -8.79 -16.83
N GLN A 527 21.31 -8.24 -17.41
CA GLN A 527 21.29 -6.89 -17.99
C GLN A 527 20.16 -6.66 -19.01
N GLY A 528 19.24 -5.74 -18.72
CA GLY A 528 18.19 -5.36 -19.67
C GLY A 528 16.95 -4.68 -19.09
N LEU A 529 15.82 -4.91 -19.77
CA LEU A 529 14.50 -4.39 -19.41
C LEU A 529 13.57 -5.54 -19.09
N SER A 530 12.85 -5.45 -17.98
CA SER A 530 12.09 -6.58 -17.42
C SER A 530 10.69 -6.14 -16.97
N ILE A 531 9.74 -7.06 -17.03
CA ILE A 531 8.49 -6.99 -16.26
C ILE A 531 8.55 -8.16 -15.28
N SER A 532 8.52 -7.87 -13.99
CA SER A 532 8.61 -8.86 -12.90
C SER A 532 7.53 -8.57 -11.86
N GLY A 533 7.52 -9.30 -10.74
CA GLY A 533 6.66 -8.95 -9.63
C GLY A 533 6.71 -9.94 -8.48
N LYS A 534 5.98 -9.61 -7.43
CA LYS A 534 5.79 -10.40 -6.22
C LYS A 534 4.30 -10.72 -6.08
N THR A 535 3.98 -11.96 -5.76
CA THR A 535 2.59 -12.39 -5.50
C THR A 535 2.55 -13.22 -4.24
N ARG A 536 1.65 -12.89 -3.32
CA ARG A 536 1.52 -13.51 -1.99
C ARG A 536 2.84 -13.63 -1.23
N GLY A 537 3.67 -12.60 -1.32
CA GLY A 537 4.96 -12.53 -0.63
C GLY A 537 6.09 -13.32 -1.31
N ALA A 538 5.84 -13.98 -2.44
CA ALA A 538 6.86 -14.74 -3.17
C ALA A 538 7.13 -14.12 -4.54
N GLU A 539 8.40 -14.17 -4.96
CA GLU A 539 8.81 -13.76 -6.30
C GLU A 539 8.06 -14.54 -7.38
N ALA A 540 7.41 -13.80 -8.28
CA ALA A 540 6.82 -14.36 -9.49
C ALA A 540 7.88 -14.56 -10.59
N GLY A 541 9.05 -13.92 -10.44
CA GLY A 541 10.11 -13.86 -11.44
C GLY A 541 9.71 -13.04 -12.67
N ASN A 542 10.59 -13.03 -13.68
CA ASN A 542 10.38 -12.20 -14.88
C ASN A 542 9.26 -12.79 -15.75
N PHE A 543 8.19 -12.01 -15.92
CA PHE A 543 7.12 -12.28 -16.89
C PHE A 543 7.60 -12.09 -18.32
N ALA A 544 8.44 -11.08 -18.56
CA ALA A 544 9.09 -10.82 -19.84
C ALA A 544 10.42 -10.08 -19.65
N PHE A 545 11.34 -10.24 -20.61
CA PHE A 545 12.68 -9.69 -20.52
C PHE A 545 13.27 -9.36 -21.91
N VAL A 546 13.94 -8.22 -22.02
CA VAL A 546 14.73 -7.79 -23.17
C VAL A 546 16.17 -7.58 -22.72
N ASN A 547 17.07 -8.49 -23.13
CA ASN A 547 18.48 -8.39 -22.79
C ASN A 547 19.21 -7.33 -23.65
N GLY A 548 20.03 -6.51 -23.01
CA GLY A 548 20.95 -5.61 -23.68
C GLY A 548 21.35 -4.40 -22.84
N PRO A 549 22.46 -3.72 -23.18
CA PRO A 549 22.91 -2.56 -22.43
C PRO A 549 21.94 -1.38 -22.58
N ILE A 550 21.65 -0.72 -21.46
CA ILE A 550 20.80 0.48 -21.40
C ILE A 550 21.62 1.76 -21.57
N LEU A 551 22.78 1.79 -20.92
CA LEU A 551 23.71 2.92 -20.88
C LEU A 551 25.15 2.46 -21.17
N ARG A 552 25.92 3.30 -21.88
CA ARG A 552 27.37 3.12 -22.04
C ARG A 552 28.09 3.95 -21.00
N ASP A 553 29.21 3.42 -20.52
CA ASP A 553 30.20 4.15 -19.72
C ASP A 553 30.51 5.53 -20.34
N GLY A 554 30.37 6.57 -19.53
CA GLY A 554 30.62 7.96 -19.91
C GLY A 554 29.59 8.56 -20.87
N ALA A 555 28.40 7.98 -20.97
CA ALA A 555 27.33 8.45 -21.84
C ALA A 555 26.15 9.03 -21.06
N THR A 556 25.24 9.65 -21.81
CA THR A 556 23.94 10.07 -21.34
C THR A 556 22.90 9.56 -22.32
N VAL A 557 21.84 8.94 -21.82
CA VAL A 557 20.66 8.57 -22.60
C VAL A 557 19.46 9.33 -22.05
N SER A 558 18.57 9.74 -22.96
CA SER A 558 17.32 10.39 -22.61
C SER A 558 16.22 9.85 -23.52
N GLY A 559 15.04 9.61 -22.96
CA GLY A 559 13.87 9.21 -23.71
C GLY A 559 12.66 9.01 -22.82
N ALA A 560 11.60 8.44 -23.37
CA ALA A 560 10.33 8.27 -22.68
C ALA A 560 10.10 6.80 -22.31
N ILE A 561 9.45 6.60 -21.16
CA ILE A 561 8.88 5.34 -20.71
C ILE A 561 7.36 5.43 -20.79
N SER A 562 6.73 4.38 -21.32
CA SER A 562 5.28 4.20 -21.32
C SER A 562 4.97 2.80 -20.80
N VAL A 563 4.16 2.75 -19.76
CA VAL A 563 3.71 1.52 -19.11
C VAL A 563 2.19 1.52 -19.08
N THR A 564 1.58 0.41 -19.50
CA THR A 564 0.15 0.18 -19.34
C THR A 564 -0.05 -1.16 -18.67
N TRP A 565 -0.95 -1.24 -17.71
CA TRP A 565 -1.40 -2.52 -17.17
C TRP A 565 -2.92 -2.60 -17.27
N ASP A 566 -3.41 -3.70 -17.81
CA ASP A 566 -4.83 -4.03 -17.90
C ASP A 566 -5.06 -5.43 -17.29
N PRO A 567 -6.09 -5.63 -16.46
CA PRO A 567 -6.34 -6.91 -15.80
C PRO A 567 -6.71 -8.05 -16.77
N VAL A 568 -7.15 -7.73 -17.99
CA VAL A 568 -7.53 -8.68 -19.04
C VAL A 568 -6.36 -8.94 -20.00
N ASP A 569 -5.74 -7.88 -20.50
CA ASP A 569 -4.72 -7.96 -21.57
C ASP A 569 -3.30 -8.13 -21.01
N GLY A 570 -3.03 -7.65 -19.79
CA GLY A 570 -1.75 -7.74 -19.11
C GLY A 570 -0.94 -6.45 -19.13
N ALA A 571 0.37 -6.57 -18.93
CA ALA A 571 1.31 -5.47 -18.85
C ALA A 571 1.98 -5.18 -20.20
N THR A 572 2.05 -3.90 -20.55
CA THR A 572 2.80 -3.36 -21.67
C THR A 572 3.87 -2.41 -21.14
N PHE A 573 5.11 -2.59 -21.61
CA PHE A 573 6.27 -1.78 -21.24
C PHE A 573 7.06 -1.40 -22.50
N VAL A 574 7.06 -0.10 -22.81
CA VAL A 574 7.71 0.47 -23.97
C VAL A 574 8.68 1.55 -23.52
N THR A 575 9.92 1.50 -24.02
CA THR A 575 10.92 2.52 -23.75
C THR A 575 11.47 3.10 -25.06
N THR A 576 11.99 4.31 -25.01
CA THR A 576 12.66 4.96 -26.14
C THR A 576 13.94 5.66 -25.68
N GLY A 577 14.86 5.94 -26.60
CA GLY A 577 16.06 6.73 -26.32
C GLY A 577 17.20 6.00 -25.60
N PHE A 578 16.95 4.83 -25.03
CA PHE A 578 17.98 3.96 -24.45
C PHE A 578 18.78 3.24 -25.54
N ASP A 579 19.96 2.71 -25.20
CA ASP A 579 20.76 1.88 -26.12
C ASP A 579 20.01 0.59 -26.51
N THR A 580 19.29 0.00 -25.55
CA THR A 580 18.35 -1.10 -25.72
C THR A 580 16.99 -0.64 -25.23
N ASN A 581 15.96 -0.80 -26.04
CA ASN A 581 14.59 -0.37 -25.73
C ASN A 581 13.65 -1.58 -25.63
N ALA A 582 12.61 -1.45 -24.82
CA ALA A 582 11.56 -2.46 -24.67
C ALA A 582 10.40 -2.19 -25.63
N GLU A 583 9.85 -3.28 -26.16
CA GLU A 583 8.55 -3.34 -26.84
C GLU A 583 7.84 -4.60 -26.34
N LEU A 584 7.62 -4.66 -25.02
CA LEU A 584 6.93 -5.76 -24.34
C LEU A 584 5.44 -5.44 -24.30
N ILE A 585 4.62 -6.21 -25.02
CA ILE A 585 3.20 -5.89 -25.24
C ILE A 585 2.33 -7.04 -24.70
N ASP A 586 1.29 -6.70 -23.95
CA ASP A 586 0.26 -7.62 -23.43
C ASP A 586 0.84 -8.85 -22.69
N ILE A 587 1.83 -8.59 -21.84
CA ILE A 587 2.51 -9.60 -21.04
C ILE A 587 1.63 -9.99 -19.85
N ARG A 588 1.23 -11.25 -19.77
CA ARG A 588 0.39 -11.73 -18.67
C ARG A 588 1.11 -11.65 -17.33
N THR A 589 0.47 -11.03 -16.35
CA THR A 589 0.98 -10.81 -14.98
C THR A 589 0.54 -11.89 -13.97
N GLY A 590 0.10 -13.06 -14.48
CA GLY A 590 -0.09 -14.26 -13.66
C GLY A 590 -1.13 -14.11 -12.54
N SER A 591 -0.69 -14.36 -11.30
CA SER A 591 -1.51 -14.36 -10.08
C SER A 591 -1.53 -13.04 -9.32
N PHE A 592 -0.99 -11.97 -9.91
CA PHE A 592 -1.02 -10.63 -9.33
C PHE A 592 -2.47 -10.24 -9.00
N THR A 593 -2.69 -9.83 -7.75
CA THR A 593 -4.00 -9.39 -7.27
C THR A 593 -3.99 -7.88 -7.13
N PRO A 594 -4.66 -7.15 -8.02
CA PRO A 594 -4.66 -5.69 -8.00
C PRO A 594 -5.61 -5.15 -6.92
N ASP A 595 -5.32 -3.97 -6.38
CA ASP A 595 -6.18 -3.26 -5.42
C ASP A 595 -6.09 -1.75 -5.66
N ASP A 596 -7.19 -1.02 -5.42
CA ASP A 596 -7.24 0.45 -5.58
C ASP A 596 -6.43 1.19 -4.52
N SER A 597 -6.09 0.53 -3.40
CA SER A 597 -5.22 1.05 -2.34
C SER A 597 -3.71 0.98 -2.64
N TYR A 598 -3.33 0.41 -3.79
CA TYR A 598 -1.92 0.23 -4.14
C TYR A 598 -1.26 1.53 -4.59
N SER A 599 -0.04 1.75 -4.12
CA SER A 599 0.77 2.91 -4.46
C SER A 599 1.58 2.68 -5.73
N PHE A 600 2.08 3.78 -6.31
CA PHE A 600 3.10 3.73 -7.35
C PHE A 600 4.45 4.16 -6.78
N VAL A 601 5.50 3.37 -6.98
CA VAL A 601 6.83 3.70 -6.44
C VAL A 601 7.89 3.59 -7.52
N ILE A 602 8.59 4.69 -7.76
CA ILE A 602 9.82 4.67 -8.55
C ILE A 602 10.99 4.48 -7.59
N SER A 603 11.66 3.34 -7.66
CA SER A 603 12.81 3.00 -6.81
C SER A 603 14.08 3.01 -7.65
N ALA A 604 15.16 3.57 -7.13
CA ALA A 604 16.46 3.59 -7.80
C ALA A 604 17.61 3.31 -6.82
N ARG A 605 18.68 2.71 -7.34
CA ARG A 605 19.83 2.29 -6.55
C ARG A 605 21.15 2.66 -7.22
N VAL A 606 22.09 3.11 -6.40
CA VAL A 606 23.53 3.15 -6.70
C VAL A 606 24.24 2.23 -5.71
N GLY A 607 24.51 0.98 -6.13
CA GLY A 607 25.31 0.02 -5.38
C GLY A 607 26.80 0.37 -5.41
N ASP A 608 27.64 -0.58 -5.86
CA ASP A 608 29.07 -0.33 -6.07
C ASP A 608 29.36 0.57 -7.29
N ALA A 609 28.32 0.82 -8.08
CA ALA A 609 28.31 1.52 -9.35
C ALA A 609 27.57 2.86 -9.25
N THR A 610 27.81 3.79 -10.18
CA THR A 610 27.30 5.17 -10.10
C THR A 610 26.58 5.59 -11.37
N GLN A 611 25.55 6.41 -11.23
CA GLN A 611 24.91 7.16 -12.31
C GLN A 611 24.00 8.24 -11.71
N THR A 612 23.64 9.22 -12.52
CA THR A 612 22.56 10.17 -12.21
C THR A 612 21.29 9.75 -12.95
N LEU A 613 20.21 9.53 -12.20
CA LEU A 613 18.86 9.31 -12.73
C LEU A 613 18.02 10.57 -12.50
N LEU A 614 17.49 11.10 -13.60
CA LEU A 614 16.56 12.24 -13.63
C LEU A 614 15.25 11.79 -14.28
N ILE A 615 14.13 12.19 -13.68
CA ILE A 615 12.77 11.86 -14.10
C ILE A 615 11.97 13.16 -14.21
N ASP A 616 11.12 13.24 -15.22
CA ASP A 616 10.35 14.43 -15.54
C ASP A 616 9.01 14.06 -16.22
N ASN A 617 8.07 14.99 -16.26
CA ASN A 617 6.76 14.85 -16.92
C ASN A 617 6.01 13.55 -16.55
N ILE A 618 5.93 13.23 -15.26
CA ILE A 618 5.22 12.05 -14.78
C ILE A 618 3.72 12.26 -14.97
N GLU A 619 3.09 11.31 -15.64
CA GLU A 619 1.64 11.22 -15.80
C GLU A 619 1.20 9.79 -15.55
N ILE A 620 0.35 9.58 -14.54
CA ILE A 620 -0.26 8.28 -14.24
C ILE A 620 -1.77 8.45 -14.24
N SER A 621 -2.50 7.54 -14.89
CA SER A 621 -3.97 7.52 -14.88
C SER A 621 -4.50 6.11 -14.70
N SER A 622 -5.38 5.95 -13.71
CA SER A 622 -6.13 4.73 -13.39
C SER A 622 -7.57 4.76 -13.89
N THR A 623 -8.03 5.86 -14.49
CA THR A 623 -9.10 5.69 -15.46
C THR A 623 -8.58 4.75 -16.54
N MET A 624 -9.26 3.63 -16.83
CA MET A 624 -9.06 2.91 -18.10
C MET A 624 -8.91 3.99 -19.16
N SER A 625 -7.68 4.16 -19.69
CA SER A 625 -7.19 5.44 -20.20
C SER A 625 -8.34 6.28 -20.75
N ALA A 626 -8.82 7.25 -19.98
CA ALA A 626 -9.74 8.24 -20.54
C ALA A 626 -8.98 9.17 -21.50
N GLU A 627 -7.65 9.02 -21.60
CA GLU A 627 -6.78 9.53 -22.65
C GLU A 627 -6.62 8.53 -23.81
N ARG A 628 -7.73 8.27 -24.51
CA ARG A 628 -7.85 7.84 -25.92
C ARG A 628 -6.55 7.32 -26.57
N GLN A 629 -6.26 6.03 -26.45
CA GLN A 629 -5.16 5.38 -27.19
C GLN A 629 -5.33 5.53 -28.71
N PHE A 630 -4.72 6.53 -29.35
CA PHE A 630 -4.56 6.58 -30.81
C PHE A 630 -3.24 5.93 -31.21
N SER A 631 -3.30 4.73 -31.78
CA SER A 631 -2.13 4.02 -32.30
C SER A 631 -2.14 3.95 -33.83
N ILE A 632 -0.94 4.06 -34.42
CA ILE A 632 -0.73 3.93 -35.87
C ILE A 632 0.23 2.78 -36.12
N ARG A 633 -0.24 1.78 -36.86
CA ARG A 633 0.57 0.64 -37.29
C ARG A 633 0.79 0.65 -38.80
N SER A 634 2.03 0.42 -39.22
CA SER A 634 2.37 0.25 -40.63
C SER A 634 2.02 -1.16 -41.14
N LEU A 635 1.17 -1.26 -42.15
CA LEU A 635 0.87 -2.51 -42.89
C LEU A 635 1.52 -2.54 -44.29
N GLY A 636 2.66 -1.86 -44.43
CA GLY A 636 3.39 -1.77 -45.70
C GLY A 636 2.83 -0.68 -46.62
N ARG A 637 1.88 -1.02 -47.50
CA ARG A 637 1.22 -0.04 -48.40
C ARG A 637 0.08 0.74 -47.72
N ASN A 638 -0.36 0.27 -46.56
CA ASN A 638 -1.44 0.84 -45.78
C ASN A 638 -0.94 1.23 -44.38
N LEU A 639 -1.70 2.10 -43.72
CA LEU A 639 -1.65 2.39 -42.30
C LEU A 639 -2.92 1.83 -41.66
N GLU A 640 -2.77 1.20 -40.51
CA GLU A 640 -3.86 0.83 -39.61
C GLU A 640 -3.86 1.84 -38.47
N LEU A 641 -4.98 2.49 -38.26
CA LEU A 641 -5.22 3.44 -37.18
C LEU A 641 -6.18 2.76 -36.22
N SER A 642 -5.76 2.59 -34.99
CA SER A 642 -6.63 2.08 -33.93
C SER A 642 -6.84 3.19 -32.92
N PHE A 643 -8.10 3.46 -32.58
CA PHE A 643 -8.45 4.44 -31.57
C PHE A 643 -9.63 3.97 -30.74
N GLU A 644 -9.61 4.33 -29.47
CA GLU A 644 -10.74 4.08 -28.59
C GLU A 644 -12.02 4.73 -29.11
N SER A 645 -13.11 3.98 -29.00
CA SER A 645 -14.42 4.42 -29.44
C SER A 645 -15.48 4.05 -28.42
N GLN A 646 -16.44 4.95 -28.22
CA GLN A 646 -17.52 4.78 -27.27
C GLN A 646 -18.83 4.53 -28.00
N GLU A 647 -19.66 3.65 -27.44
CA GLU A 647 -21.00 3.41 -27.95
C GLU A 647 -21.82 4.71 -27.95
N GLY A 648 -22.48 5.01 -29.08
CA GLY A 648 -23.22 6.25 -29.25
C GLY A 648 -22.36 7.47 -29.66
N LYS A 649 -21.10 7.29 -30.07
CA LYS A 649 -20.27 8.35 -30.67
C LYS A 649 -20.06 8.15 -32.18
N VAL A 650 -19.66 9.22 -32.86
CA VAL A 650 -19.11 9.21 -34.22
C VAL A 650 -17.82 10.02 -34.26
N TYR A 651 -16.89 9.63 -35.13
CA TYR A 651 -15.54 10.17 -35.16
C TYR A 651 -15.18 10.76 -36.52
N ASP A 652 -14.41 11.84 -36.51
CA ASP A 652 -13.70 12.35 -37.68
C ASP A 652 -12.20 12.27 -37.45
N ILE A 653 -11.44 12.02 -38.50
CA ILE A 653 -9.98 12.14 -38.50
C ILE A 653 -9.65 13.41 -39.28
N LEU A 654 -9.01 14.36 -38.61
CA LEU A 654 -8.47 15.58 -39.22
C LEU A 654 -6.97 15.42 -39.39
N ALA A 655 -6.38 16.09 -40.39
CA ALA A 655 -4.96 16.00 -40.65
C ALA A 655 -4.33 17.32 -41.07
N SER A 656 -3.07 17.54 -40.69
CA SER A 656 -2.26 18.68 -41.11
C SER A 656 -0.86 18.24 -41.54
N SER A 657 -0.30 18.91 -42.53
CA SER A 657 1.11 18.76 -42.89
C SER A 657 1.99 19.88 -42.32
N ASP A 658 1.38 20.91 -41.71
CA ASP A 658 2.06 22.10 -41.19
C ASP A 658 1.26 22.70 -40.01
N PRO A 659 1.17 21.99 -38.88
CA PRO A 659 0.31 22.36 -37.76
C PRO A 659 0.67 23.74 -37.17
N VAL A 660 1.94 24.16 -37.28
CA VAL A 660 2.42 25.45 -36.78
C VAL A 660 1.77 26.63 -37.50
N ASN A 661 1.56 26.53 -38.82
CA ASN A 661 0.97 27.61 -39.61
C ASN A 661 -0.55 27.50 -39.76
N GLU A 662 -1.10 26.28 -39.69
CA GLU A 662 -2.54 26.03 -39.79
C GLU A 662 -3.29 26.29 -38.47
N GLY A 663 -2.59 26.26 -37.33
CA GLY A 663 -3.14 26.64 -36.04
C GLY A 663 -4.07 25.55 -35.48
N ASP A 664 -5.25 25.97 -35.02
CA ASP A 664 -6.21 25.12 -34.29
C ASP A 664 -6.51 23.80 -35.02
N PRO A 665 -6.24 22.63 -34.39
CA PRO A 665 -6.54 21.31 -34.95
C PRO A 665 -7.99 21.12 -35.39
N ALA A 666 -8.96 21.78 -34.76
CA ALA A 666 -10.36 21.70 -35.16
C ALA A 666 -10.63 22.31 -36.56
N SER A 667 -9.68 23.10 -37.08
CA SER A 667 -9.75 23.73 -38.42
C SER A 667 -8.95 22.99 -39.49
N TRP A 668 -8.24 21.92 -39.13
CA TRP A 668 -7.43 21.13 -40.06
C TRP A 668 -8.31 20.42 -41.10
N ARG A 669 -7.69 19.99 -42.22
CA ARG A 669 -8.46 19.31 -43.27
C ARG A 669 -9.05 18.01 -42.74
N VAL A 670 -10.34 17.79 -43.04
CA VAL A 670 -10.98 16.50 -42.78
C VAL A 670 -10.35 15.44 -43.67
N TRP A 671 -9.72 14.45 -43.06
CA TRP A 671 -9.19 13.28 -43.73
C TRP A 671 -10.28 12.22 -43.91
N GLN A 672 -11.03 11.93 -42.85
CA GLN A 672 -12.20 11.06 -42.86
C GLN A 672 -13.25 11.59 -41.88
N ALA A 673 -14.53 11.38 -42.17
CA ALA A 673 -15.61 11.84 -41.31
C ALA A 673 -16.71 10.81 -41.14
N ASN A 674 -17.46 10.95 -40.05
CA ASN A 674 -18.60 10.12 -39.67
C ASN A 674 -18.26 8.62 -39.55
N ILE A 675 -17.11 8.33 -38.94
CA ILE A 675 -16.71 6.97 -38.57
C ILE A 675 -17.62 6.54 -37.43
N THR A 676 -18.47 5.55 -37.67
CA THR A 676 -19.34 4.98 -36.64
C THR A 676 -18.50 4.28 -35.58
N ALA A 677 -18.81 4.52 -34.30
CA ALA A 677 -18.17 3.81 -33.21
C ALA A 677 -18.28 2.28 -33.34
N THR A 678 -17.16 1.57 -33.14
CA THR A 678 -17.13 0.12 -32.93
C THR A 678 -16.49 -0.18 -31.58
N ALA A 679 -17.15 0.29 -30.51
CA ALA A 679 -16.65 0.20 -29.15
C ALA A 679 -16.18 -1.22 -28.77
N PRO A 680 -15.07 -1.36 -28.00
CA PRO A 680 -14.31 -0.28 -27.35
C PRO A 680 -13.26 0.39 -28.25
N VAL A 681 -12.95 -0.15 -29.44
CA VAL A 681 -11.87 0.35 -30.31
C VAL A 681 -12.30 0.33 -31.78
N ASN A 682 -12.22 1.48 -32.44
CA ASN A 682 -12.29 1.59 -33.90
C ASN A 682 -10.95 1.26 -34.51
N VAL A 683 -10.96 0.36 -35.50
CA VAL A 683 -9.79 0.04 -36.32
C VAL A 683 -10.07 0.42 -37.76
N GLU A 684 -9.34 1.39 -38.27
CA GLU A 684 -9.48 1.91 -39.62
C GLU A 684 -8.20 1.65 -40.43
N ILE A 685 -8.36 1.18 -41.67
CA ILE A 685 -7.22 0.88 -42.55
C ILE A 685 -7.24 1.80 -43.76
N PHE A 686 -6.17 2.57 -43.93
CA PHE A 686 -6.01 3.54 -45.00
C PHE A 686 -4.80 3.26 -45.88
N PRO A 687 -4.82 3.63 -47.17
CA PRO A 687 -3.61 3.71 -47.96
C PRO A 687 -2.62 4.70 -47.32
N ARG A 688 -1.32 4.38 -47.35
CA ARG A 688 -0.30 5.27 -46.79
C ARG A 688 -0.32 6.64 -47.51
N PRO A 689 -0.27 7.77 -46.77
CA PRO A 689 -0.16 9.12 -47.33
C PRO A 689 1.05 9.28 -48.25
N ALA A 690 0.98 10.21 -49.20
CA ALA A 690 2.12 10.55 -50.06
C ALA A 690 3.06 11.56 -49.39
N GLU A 691 2.57 12.25 -48.36
CA GLU A 691 3.28 13.21 -47.52
C GLU A 691 4.34 12.50 -46.66
N GLU A 692 5.53 13.09 -46.57
CA GLU A 692 6.64 12.55 -45.76
C GLU A 692 6.39 12.69 -44.25
N THR A 693 5.56 13.66 -43.86
CA THR A 693 5.14 13.89 -42.46
C THR A 693 3.71 14.39 -42.46
N LEU A 694 2.89 13.84 -41.57
CA LEU A 694 1.48 14.18 -41.46
C LEU A 694 1.06 14.02 -40.00
N PHE A 695 0.43 15.06 -39.46
CA PHE A 695 -0.15 15.10 -38.12
C PHE A 695 -1.64 14.78 -38.24
N MET A 696 -2.17 14.00 -37.31
CA MET A 696 -3.58 13.61 -37.30
C MET A 696 -4.18 13.87 -35.92
N VAL A 697 -5.47 14.23 -35.91
CA VAL A 697 -6.28 14.39 -34.70
C VAL A 697 -7.61 13.69 -34.93
N ILE A 698 -8.11 13.01 -33.90
CA ILE A 698 -9.45 12.43 -33.90
C ILE A 698 -10.38 13.40 -33.18
N VAL A 699 -11.49 13.73 -33.84
CA VAL A 699 -12.57 14.53 -33.27
C VAL A 699 -13.74 13.60 -33.00
N GLU A 700 -14.05 13.41 -31.73
CA GLU A 700 -15.27 12.75 -31.29
C GLU A 700 -16.45 13.70 -31.31
N ARG A 701 -17.59 13.20 -31.75
CA ARG A 701 -18.89 13.87 -31.67
C ARG A 701 -19.92 12.86 -31.17
N ASP A 702 -20.93 13.33 -30.46
CA ASP A 702 -22.08 12.47 -30.16
C ASP A 702 -22.70 11.98 -31.47
N ALA A 703 -23.03 10.68 -31.51
CA ALA A 703 -23.86 10.20 -32.59
C ALA A 703 -25.18 10.97 -32.52
N PRO A 704 -25.69 11.49 -33.65
CA PRO A 704 -27.00 12.12 -33.64
C PRO A 704 -28.03 11.11 -33.10
N PRO A 705 -29.05 11.58 -32.34
CA PRO A 705 -30.13 10.70 -31.88
C PRO A 705 -30.67 9.89 -33.06
N LEU A 706 -31.02 8.63 -32.81
CA LEU A 706 -31.56 7.72 -33.84
C LEU A 706 -32.76 8.36 -34.55
N PHE A 707 -33.55 9.13 -33.80
CA PHE A 707 -34.61 9.98 -34.29
C PHE A 707 -34.50 11.36 -33.64
N LEU A 708 -34.62 12.42 -34.42
CA LEU A 708 -34.67 13.80 -33.94
C LEU A 708 -35.63 14.60 -34.82
N GLU A 709 -36.52 15.35 -34.19
CA GLU A 709 -37.44 16.25 -34.84
C GLU A 709 -37.56 17.56 -34.04
N ASP A 710 -37.15 18.65 -34.68
CA ASP A 710 -37.26 20.03 -34.17
C ASP A 710 -38.46 20.78 -34.77
N PHE A 711 -39.22 20.14 -35.66
CA PHE A 711 -40.39 20.65 -36.39
C PHE A 711 -40.17 21.90 -37.28
N GLU A 712 -38.97 22.47 -37.30
CA GLU A 712 -38.65 23.67 -38.07
C GLU A 712 -38.68 23.39 -39.58
N SER A 713 -38.41 22.15 -39.97
CA SER A 713 -38.47 21.68 -41.36
C SER A 713 -39.88 21.30 -41.83
N GLY A 714 -40.89 21.32 -40.95
CA GLY A 714 -42.29 21.03 -41.25
C GLY A 714 -42.79 19.75 -40.57
N PRO A 715 -43.96 19.20 -40.97
CA PRO A 715 -44.58 18.10 -40.25
C PRO A 715 -43.93 16.72 -40.47
N ASN A 716 -43.00 16.55 -41.43
CA ASN A 716 -42.14 15.35 -41.57
C ASN A 716 -42.75 13.95 -41.34
N GLY A 717 -44.02 13.75 -41.74
CA GLY A 717 -44.72 12.46 -41.58
C GLY A 717 -45.48 12.28 -40.26
N TRP A 718 -45.42 13.27 -39.36
CA TRP A 718 -46.27 13.37 -38.19
C TRP A 718 -47.74 13.53 -38.59
N THR A 719 -48.62 12.85 -37.87
CA THR A 719 -50.05 12.78 -38.18
C THR A 719 -50.89 13.14 -36.96
N ALA A 720 -51.62 14.26 -37.05
CA ALA A 720 -52.64 14.64 -36.07
C ALA A 720 -53.99 13.95 -36.36
N GLY A 721 -54.71 13.58 -35.32
CA GLY A 721 -56.03 12.95 -35.39
C GLY A 721 -56.89 13.24 -34.17
N SER A 722 -58.16 12.82 -34.25
CA SER A 722 -59.15 12.92 -33.16
C SER A 722 -59.97 11.65 -33.06
N ASN A 723 -60.24 11.20 -31.84
CA ASN A 723 -61.10 10.06 -31.52
C ASN A 723 -62.56 10.45 -31.31
N ASN A 724 -62.88 11.75 -31.26
CA ASN A 724 -64.25 12.24 -31.19
C ASN A 724 -64.56 13.23 -32.33
N ALA A 725 -65.85 13.52 -32.54
CA ALA A 725 -66.29 14.34 -33.67
C ALA A 725 -66.13 15.86 -33.44
N ASN A 726 -65.83 16.30 -32.21
CA ASN A 726 -65.60 17.70 -31.91
C ASN A 726 -64.18 18.07 -32.37
N GLN A 727 -64.05 19.04 -33.26
CA GLN A 727 -62.76 19.49 -33.82
C GLN A 727 -62.37 20.89 -33.31
N GLU A 728 -62.92 21.29 -32.17
CA GLU A 728 -62.57 22.57 -31.51
C GLU A 728 -61.13 22.56 -30.97
N THR A 729 -60.58 21.38 -30.66
CA THR A 729 -59.16 21.17 -30.34
C THR A 729 -58.53 20.27 -31.39
N VAL A 730 -57.36 20.65 -31.90
CA VAL A 730 -56.53 19.85 -32.81
C VAL A 730 -55.05 20.10 -32.53
N TRP A 731 -54.20 19.08 -32.72
CA TRP A 731 -52.76 19.31 -32.77
C TRP A 731 -52.40 20.15 -33.99
N GLN A 732 -51.75 21.29 -33.77
CA GLN A 732 -51.34 22.23 -34.82
C GLN A 732 -49.85 22.51 -34.73
N LEU A 733 -49.18 22.49 -35.87
CA LEU A 733 -47.78 22.89 -36.00
C LEU A 733 -47.69 24.36 -36.42
N GLY A 734 -46.94 25.16 -35.68
CA GLY A 734 -46.71 26.58 -35.98
C GLY A 734 -46.21 27.35 -34.78
N LEU A 735 -46.18 28.68 -34.88
CA LEU A 735 -45.78 29.54 -33.76
C LEU A 735 -46.88 29.53 -32.69
N PRO A 736 -46.59 29.08 -31.45
CA PRO A 736 -47.56 29.14 -30.35
C PRO A 736 -48.06 30.58 -30.12
N ALA A 737 -49.38 30.76 -30.01
CA ALA A 737 -50.02 32.08 -29.93
C ALA A 737 -51.26 32.09 -28.99
N ALA A 738 -51.28 31.20 -28.00
CA ALA A 738 -52.35 31.08 -27.02
C ALA A 738 -52.35 32.22 -25.99
N GLY A 739 -53.48 32.39 -25.29
CA GLY A 739 -53.65 33.45 -24.29
C GLY A 739 -52.85 33.21 -23.01
N THR A 740 -52.55 31.94 -22.74
CA THR A 740 -51.62 31.41 -21.73
C THR A 740 -50.67 30.45 -22.45
N GLY A 741 -49.58 30.01 -21.82
CA GLY A 741 -48.62 29.10 -22.45
C GLY A 741 -47.50 29.78 -23.25
N PRO A 742 -46.76 29.01 -24.08
CA PRO A 742 -45.56 29.50 -24.73
C PRO A 742 -45.90 30.48 -25.87
N SER A 743 -44.98 31.42 -26.13
CA SER A 743 -45.09 32.41 -27.23
C SER A 743 -44.14 32.15 -28.40
N THR A 744 -43.29 31.14 -28.25
CA THR A 744 -42.35 30.60 -29.24
C THR A 744 -42.29 29.08 -29.05
N GLY A 745 -41.74 28.34 -30.01
CA GLY A 745 -41.30 26.98 -29.69
C GLY A 745 -40.10 26.99 -28.73
N ALA A 746 -39.60 25.80 -28.39
CA ALA A 746 -38.44 25.64 -27.52
C ALA A 746 -37.22 26.33 -28.15
N ASP A 747 -36.25 26.77 -27.34
CA ASP A 747 -35.08 27.53 -27.81
C ASP A 747 -35.39 28.80 -28.62
N ARG A 748 -36.61 29.33 -28.48
CA ARG A 748 -37.15 30.44 -29.30
C ARG A 748 -37.30 30.09 -30.78
N SER A 749 -37.53 28.81 -31.08
CA SER A 749 -37.85 28.30 -32.42
C SER A 749 -39.18 28.89 -32.92
N THR A 750 -39.42 28.75 -34.23
CA THR A 750 -40.60 29.36 -34.87
C THR A 750 -41.81 28.44 -34.93
N ARG A 751 -41.64 27.16 -34.60
CA ARG A 751 -42.67 26.15 -34.69
C ARG A 751 -42.56 25.15 -33.54
N ALA A 752 -43.70 24.81 -32.99
CA ALA A 752 -43.89 23.66 -32.12
C ALA A 752 -45.26 23.04 -32.41
N PHE A 753 -45.47 21.79 -31.99
CA PHE A 753 -46.81 21.21 -31.98
C PHE A 753 -47.52 21.60 -30.69
N THR A 754 -48.76 22.05 -30.80
CA THR A 754 -49.57 22.45 -29.65
C THR A 754 -51.05 22.11 -29.85
N THR A 755 -51.78 21.90 -28.74
CA THR A 755 -53.22 21.59 -28.70
C THR A 755 -54.05 22.83 -29.07
N ASN A 756 -53.96 23.21 -30.35
CA ASN A 756 -54.22 24.50 -30.98
C ASN A 756 -53.04 25.47 -30.87
N LEU A 757 -52.78 26.29 -31.90
CA LEU A 757 -51.90 27.46 -31.77
C LEU A 757 -52.48 28.53 -30.81
N GLY A 758 -53.60 28.22 -30.16
CA GLY A 758 -54.40 29.03 -29.26
C GLY A 758 -54.87 28.17 -28.08
N ASN A 759 -55.93 28.59 -27.39
CA ASN A 759 -56.46 27.79 -26.29
C ASN A 759 -57.16 26.51 -26.81
N TYR A 760 -57.11 25.42 -26.04
CA TYR A 760 -57.92 24.23 -26.34
C TYR A 760 -59.40 24.46 -26.01
N GLY A 761 -60.28 23.65 -26.60
CA GLY A 761 -61.71 23.61 -26.31
C GLY A 761 -62.13 22.35 -25.54
N ASP A 762 -63.39 22.34 -25.13
CA ASP A 762 -63.98 21.32 -24.27
C ASP A 762 -64.14 19.95 -24.96
N ASN A 763 -64.13 18.89 -24.14
CA ASN A 763 -64.35 17.52 -24.54
C ASN A 763 -63.41 17.08 -25.67
N ALA A 764 -62.14 17.47 -25.62
CA ALA A 764 -61.14 17.02 -26.58
C ALA A 764 -60.80 15.54 -26.35
N ASP A 765 -60.50 14.81 -27.43
CA ASP A 765 -59.84 13.50 -27.40
C ASP A 765 -59.04 13.39 -28.69
N ILE A 766 -57.83 13.96 -28.66
CA ILE A 766 -56.96 14.14 -29.81
C ILE A 766 -55.64 13.43 -29.63
N PHE A 767 -55.01 13.09 -30.74
CA PHE A 767 -53.69 12.48 -30.74
C PHE A 767 -52.80 13.03 -31.85
N LEU A 768 -51.50 13.00 -31.61
CA LEU A 768 -50.45 13.29 -32.57
C LEU A 768 -49.50 12.09 -32.61
N ARG A 769 -49.23 11.58 -33.79
CA ARG A 769 -48.36 10.40 -33.99
C ARG A 769 -47.12 10.76 -34.77
N SER A 770 -45.97 10.28 -34.31
CA SER A 770 -44.72 10.32 -35.07
C SER A 770 -44.79 9.42 -36.32
N PRO A 771 -43.88 9.60 -37.30
CA PRO A 771 -43.51 8.54 -38.22
C PRO A 771 -43.07 7.27 -37.48
N ALA A 772 -42.97 6.16 -38.21
CA ALA A 772 -42.43 4.93 -37.66
C ALA A 772 -40.92 5.07 -37.38
N ILE A 773 -40.49 4.71 -36.17
CA ILE A 773 -39.12 4.78 -35.69
C ILE A 773 -38.59 3.34 -35.55
N ASP A 774 -37.53 3.03 -36.30
CA ASP A 774 -36.99 1.68 -36.41
C ASP A 774 -35.99 1.35 -35.30
N LEU A 775 -36.46 0.65 -34.25
CA LEU A 775 -35.63 0.06 -33.19
C LEU A 775 -35.32 -1.43 -33.44
N THR A 776 -35.51 -1.94 -34.67
CA THR A 776 -35.37 -3.38 -34.97
C THR A 776 -33.93 -3.85 -35.14
N ARG A 777 -32.96 -2.93 -35.21
CA ARG A 777 -31.54 -3.29 -35.33
C ARG A 777 -31.13 -4.14 -34.13
N ARG A 778 -30.48 -5.27 -34.43
CA ARG A 778 -29.92 -6.15 -33.39
C ARG A 778 -28.71 -5.44 -32.79
N ASN A 779 -28.91 -4.82 -31.63
CA ASN A 779 -27.94 -4.66 -30.53
C ASN A 779 -28.30 -3.52 -29.55
N PHE A 780 -29.37 -2.73 -29.77
CA PHE A 780 -29.76 -1.72 -28.78
C PHE A 780 -30.06 -2.36 -27.43
N THR A 781 -29.35 -1.92 -26.40
CA THR A 781 -29.54 -2.33 -25.01
C THR A 781 -30.43 -1.36 -24.25
N ARG A 782 -30.49 -0.11 -24.73
CA ARG A 782 -31.31 0.98 -24.16
C ARG A 782 -31.81 1.91 -25.28
N ALA A 783 -33.00 2.46 -25.08
CA ALA A 783 -33.48 3.60 -25.85
C ALA A 783 -34.12 4.60 -24.91
N THR A 784 -33.75 5.86 -25.02
CA THR A 784 -34.23 6.97 -24.19
C THR A 784 -34.99 7.94 -25.09
N PHE A 785 -36.24 8.20 -24.72
CA PHE A 785 -37.07 9.24 -25.32
C PHE A 785 -36.80 10.58 -24.63
N MET A 786 -36.72 11.63 -25.44
CA MET A 786 -36.52 13.00 -24.98
C MET A 786 -37.44 13.95 -25.74
N MET A 787 -37.89 15.01 -25.09
CA MET A 787 -38.53 16.16 -25.74
C MET A 787 -38.48 17.39 -24.84
N ASP A 788 -38.75 18.56 -25.42
CA ASP A 788 -39.19 19.73 -24.66
C ASP A 788 -40.71 19.80 -24.68
N HIS A 789 -41.32 20.11 -23.54
CA HIS A 789 -42.76 20.33 -23.47
C HIS A 789 -43.13 21.55 -22.63
N TYR A 790 -44.36 22.00 -22.81
CA TYR A 790 -44.96 23.05 -22.01
C TYR A 790 -46.36 22.59 -21.60
N ARG A 791 -46.58 22.43 -20.30
CA ARG A 791 -47.88 22.04 -19.73
C ARG A 791 -48.62 23.26 -19.21
N ASP A 792 -49.84 23.41 -19.68
CA ASP A 792 -50.74 24.51 -19.37
C ASP A 792 -52.18 24.01 -19.58
N ALA A 793 -52.53 22.91 -18.91
CA ALA A 793 -53.92 22.44 -18.80
C ALA A 793 -54.51 22.92 -17.46
N ASP A 794 -55.81 22.86 -17.26
CA ASP A 794 -56.48 23.41 -16.06
C ASP A 794 -56.14 22.69 -14.73
N GLY A 795 -55.43 21.56 -14.82
CA GLY A 795 -55.00 20.72 -13.70
C GLY A 795 -56.12 19.90 -13.06
N LEU A 796 -57.35 19.92 -13.60
CA LEU A 796 -58.54 19.30 -13.01
C LEU A 796 -59.48 18.69 -14.07
N GLY A 797 -59.19 17.47 -14.52
CA GLY A 797 -60.07 16.71 -15.42
C GLY A 797 -59.51 16.58 -16.82
N ASP A 798 -58.57 17.45 -17.17
CA ASP A 798 -57.77 17.38 -18.39
C ASP A 798 -56.55 16.47 -18.20
N LEU A 799 -56.30 15.61 -19.19
CA LEU A 799 -55.24 14.59 -19.14
C LEU A 799 -54.48 14.56 -20.46
N PHE A 800 -53.20 14.23 -20.38
CA PHE A 800 -52.36 13.99 -21.54
C PHE A 800 -51.26 13.00 -21.21
N GLY A 801 -50.67 12.42 -22.24
CA GLY A 801 -49.57 11.49 -22.09
C GLY A 801 -49.06 11.00 -23.43
N ILE A 802 -48.11 10.08 -23.36
CA ILE A 802 -47.45 9.49 -24.53
C ILE A 802 -47.66 7.99 -24.47
N ARG A 803 -48.11 7.40 -25.58
CA ARG A 803 -48.14 5.96 -25.78
C ARG A 803 -47.06 5.59 -26.77
N VAL A 804 -46.22 4.64 -26.38
CA VAL A 804 -45.28 4.00 -27.30
C VAL A 804 -46.03 2.85 -27.96
N LEU A 805 -46.41 3.03 -29.22
CA LEU A 805 -47.16 2.05 -29.98
C LEU A 805 -46.22 1.19 -30.83
N ARG A 806 -46.57 -0.07 -31.03
CA ARG A 806 -45.94 -0.90 -32.05
C ARG A 806 -46.45 -0.52 -33.43
N ALA A 807 -45.57 -0.12 -34.34
CA ALA A 807 -45.94 0.40 -35.67
C ALA A 807 -46.79 -0.58 -36.51
N ARG A 808 -46.50 -1.89 -36.42
CA ARG A 808 -47.18 -2.90 -37.26
C ARG A 808 -48.65 -3.15 -36.92
N ASP A 809 -49.07 -2.97 -35.67
CA ASP A 809 -50.39 -3.38 -35.19
C ASP A 809 -51.08 -2.37 -34.24
N GLY A 810 -50.39 -1.29 -33.86
CA GLY A 810 -50.90 -0.25 -32.97
C GLY A 810 -51.04 -0.67 -31.51
N SER A 811 -50.51 -1.83 -31.12
CA SER A 811 -50.52 -2.25 -29.71
C SER A 811 -49.67 -1.32 -28.84
N ILE A 812 -50.17 -1.00 -27.64
CA ILE A 812 -49.42 -0.17 -26.68
C ILE A 812 -48.32 -1.02 -26.06
N LEU A 813 -47.08 -0.56 -26.18
CA LEU A 813 -45.87 -1.17 -25.63
C LEU A 813 -45.50 -0.54 -24.28
N ALA A 814 -45.71 0.78 -24.14
CA ALA A 814 -45.48 1.52 -22.90
C ALA A 814 -46.32 2.81 -22.87
N ASN A 815 -46.49 3.38 -21.67
CA ASN A 815 -47.02 4.73 -21.48
C ASN A 815 -45.97 5.57 -20.75
N ILE A 816 -45.91 6.84 -21.10
CA ILE A 816 -45.18 7.88 -20.38
C ILE A 816 -46.23 8.93 -20.00
N ASP A 817 -46.39 9.17 -18.71
CA ASP A 817 -47.49 9.95 -18.16
C ASP A 817 -46.94 11.18 -17.42
N PRO A 818 -46.71 12.31 -18.12
CA PRO A 818 -46.29 13.54 -17.44
C PRO A 818 -47.41 14.05 -16.53
N ASP A 819 -47.04 14.67 -15.40
CA ASP A 819 -48.02 15.17 -14.43
C ASP A 819 -48.89 16.29 -15.05
N PRO A 820 -50.21 16.06 -15.23
CA PRO A 820 -51.11 17.02 -15.84
C PRO A 820 -51.52 18.16 -14.89
N SER A 821 -51.19 18.08 -13.60
CA SER A 821 -51.47 19.13 -12.62
C SER A 821 -50.44 20.26 -12.59
N VAL A 822 -49.36 20.12 -13.36
CA VAL A 822 -48.26 21.10 -13.41
C VAL A 822 -48.52 22.16 -14.47
N PHE A 823 -48.26 23.42 -14.10
CA PHE A 823 -48.25 24.57 -14.99
C PHE A 823 -46.81 25.06 -15.15
N ASP A 824 -46.29 24.93 -16.35
CA ASP A 824 -44.94 25.37 -16.65
C ASP A 824 -44.91 26.89 -16.91
N ALA A 825 -43.81 27.54 -16.52
CA ALA A 825 -43.57 28.97 -16.77
C ALA A 825 -42.69 29.19 -18.02
N ASP A 826 -42.03 28.14 -18.49
CA ASP A 826 -41.19 28.09 -19.69
C ASP A 826 -41.18 26.63 -20.21
N TRP A 827 -40.58 26.39 -21.37
CA TRP A 827 -40.35 25.02 -21.86
C TRP A 827 -39.52 24.22 -20.87
N VAL A 828 -39.93 22.98 -20.58
CA VAL A 828 -39.23 22.07 -19.68
C VAL A 828 -38.90 20.75 -20.38
N PRO A 829 -37.72 20.17 -20.13
CA PRO A 829 -37.35 18.91 -20.75
C PRO A 829 -38.07 17.73 -20.08
N LEU A 830 -38.45 16.75 -20.89
CA LEU A 830 -38.93 15.43 -20.47
C LEU A 830 -37.99 14.37 -21.05
N SER A 831 -37.47 13.49 -20.21
CA SER A 831 -36.59 12.38 -20.61
C SER A 831 -37.00 11.11 -19.89
N GLU A 832 -37.26 10.04 -20.65
CA GLU A 832 -37.74 8.76 -20.12
C GLU A 832 -37.14 7.59 -20.90
N ASP A 833 -36.74 6.54 -20.17
CA ASP A 833 -36.30 5.30 -20.82
C ASP A 833 -37.49 4.54 -21.40
N LEU A 834 -37.37 4.15 -22.66
CA LEU A 834 -38.35 3.29 -23.29
C LEU A 834 -38.29 1.89 -22.67
N SER A 835 -39.46 1.30 -22.46
CA SER A 835 -39.57 -0.08 -22.00
C SER A 835 -38.80 -1.03 -22.92
N ARG A 836 -38.10 -2.02 -22.34
CA ARG A 836 -37.35 -3.05 -23.10
C ARG A 836 -38.19 -3.78 -24.14
N VAL A 837 -39.52 -3.82 -24.00
CA VAL A 837 -40.43 -4.43 -25.00
C VAL A 837 -40.57 -3.61 -26.30
N ALA A 838 -40.11 -2.36 -26.30
CA ALA A 838 -40.00 -1.51 -27.49
C ALA A 838 -38.71 -1.77 -28.28
N LEU A 839 -37.66 -2.27 -27.64
CA LEU A 839 -36.41 -2.64 -28.31
C LEU A 839 -36.65 -3.86 -29.21
N GLY A 840 -36.14 -3.82 -30.45
CA GLY A 840 -36.38 -4.86 -31.45
C GLY A 840 -37.69 -4.72 -32.23
N GLU A 841 -38.45 -3.64 -32.01
CA GLU A 841 -39.69 -3.32 -32.72
C GLU A 841 -39.55 -2.03 -33.54
N GLU A 842 -40.41 -1.85 -34.54
CA GLU A 842 -40.65 -0.53 -35.13
C GLU A 842 -41.77 0.14 -34.31
N ILE A 843 -41.56 1.36 -33.82
CA ILE A 843 -42.48 2.04 -32.90
C ILE A 843 -43.07 3.33 -33.48
N ILE A 844 -44.16 3.80 -32.88
CA ILE A 844 -44.77 5.12 -33.11
C ILE A 844 -44.99 5.77 -31.75
N LEU A 845 -44.58 7.03 -31.58
CA LEU A 845 -44.92 7.82 -30.40
C LEU A 845 -46.28 8.48 -30.63
N GLU A 846 -47.27 8.18 -29.78
CA GLU A 846 -48.59 8.81 -29.79
C GLU A 846 -48.75 9.74 -28.59
N PHE A 847 -48.77 11.05 -28.84
CA PHE A 847 -49.07 12.09 -27.86
C PHE A 847 -50.57 12.31 -27.85
N TRP A 848 -51.24 11.99 -26.75
CA TRP A 848 -52.69 12.12 -26.62
C TRP A 848 -53.05 13.20 -25.60
N PHE A 849 -54.17 13.89 -25.84
CA PHE A 849 -54.72 14.92 -24.96
C PHE A 849 -56.24 14.79 -24.90
N THR A 850 -56.79 14.85 -23.70
CA THR A 850 -58.24 14.87 -23.44
C THR A 850 -58.60 16.03 -22.53
N SER A 851 -59.70 16.72 -22.82
CA SER A 851 -60.27 17.73 -21.92
C SER A 851 -61.68 17.40 -21.48
N ASP A 852 -62.11 17.97 -20.35
CA ASP A 852 -63.47 17.83 -19.83
C ASP A 852 -64.42 18.95 -20.36
N ALA A 853 -65.56 19.19 -19.72
CA ALA A 853 -66.59 20.15 -20.18
C ALA A 853 -66.62 21.46 -19.37
N SER A 854 -65.48 21.86 -18.79
CA SER A 854 -65.28 23.01 -17.90
C SER A 854 -65.31 24.39 -18.58
N GLY A 855 -65.01 24.51 -19.87
CA GLY A 855 -64.95 25.79 -20.59
C GLY A 855 -63.64 26.56 -20.40
N ASP A 856 -62.51 25.86 -20.46
CA ASP A 856 -61.20 26.42 -20.09
C ASP A 856 -60.57 27.35 -21.13
N SER A 857 -59.63 28.17 -20.67
CA SER A 857 -58.90 29.14 -21.49
C SER A 857 -57.40 28.99 -21.35
N PHE A 858 -56.91 27.75 -21.44
CA PHE A 858 -55.49 27.44 -21.41
C PHE A 858 -54.97 26.89 -22.75
N SER A 859 -53.66 26.94 -22.99
CA SER A 859 -53.04 26.46 -24.23
C SER A 859 -52.97 24.93 -24.34
N GLY A 860 -53.07 24.24 -23.20
CA GLY A 860 -53.07 22.79 -23.10
C GLY A 860 -51.65 22.25 -23.07
N TRP A 861 -51.29 21.45 -24.08
CA TRP A 861 -49.98 20.81 -24.13
C TRP A 861 -49.24 21.15 -25.43
N SER A 862 -48.01 21.66 -25.28
CA SER A 862 -47.11 21.96 -26.39
C SER A 862 -45.87 21.09 -26.31
N ILE A 863 -45.36 20.61 -27.45
CA ILE A 863 -44.18 19.76 -27.57
C ILE A 863 -43.24 20.26 -28.68
N ASP A 864 -41.95 20.12 -28.45
CA ASP A 864 -40.87 20.49 -29.37
C ASP A 864 -39.63 19.59 -29.14
N ASN A 865 -38.64 19.64 -30.03
CA ASN A 865 -37.34 18.94 -29.88
C ASN A 865 -37.46 17.44 -29.54
N VAL A 866 -38.35 16.70 -30.23
CA VAL A 866 -38.59 15.27 -29.94
C VAL A 866 -37.45 14.40 -30.45
N ALA A 867 -36.85 13.61 -29.56
CA ALA A 867 -35.73 12.73 -29.90
C ALA A 867 -35.85 11.32 -29.29
N ILE A 868 -35.19 10.36 -29.94
CA ILE A 868 -34.91 9.02 -29.43
C ILE A 868 -33.41 8.79 -29.56
N ASP A 869 -32.73 8.70 -28.44
CA ASP A 869 -31.36 8.18 -28.38
C ASP A 869 -31.45 6.66 -28.15
N ALA A 870 -30.79 5.86 -28.99
CA ALA A 870 -30.79 4.41 -28.89
C ALA A 870 -29.36 3.89 -28.97
N ARG A 871 -28.94 3.15 -27.94
CA ARG A 871 -27.58 2.63 -27.76
C ARG A 871 -27.62 1.13 -27.55
#